data_AF-A0A3D2CMB1-F1
#
_entry.id   AF-A0A3D2CMB1-F1
#
_cell.length_a   1.000
_cell.length_b   1.000
_cell.length_c   1.000
_cell.angle_alpha   90.00
_cell.angle_beta   90.00
_cell.angle_gamma   90.00
#
_symmetry.space_group_name_H-M   'P 1'
#
loop_
_entity.id
_entity.type
_entity.pdbx_description
1 polymer ?
#
loop_
_entity_poly.entity_id
_entity_poly.type
_entity_poly.pdbx_seq_one_letter_code
_entity_poly.pdbx_strand_id
1 'polypeptide(L)'
;MKKVVSFLMACMILMPFTLFSAFNVDAVPKIFQEITESIDKVEMYSKMADELQLSLKKESKIFDYIDETEFSKAKHIQRMNDLEDLHTYVFKNANDTCSVYYIPEPVKYQDHTGAIVEKDVSLIKNNGIYTMRKNNFDISLPENLTGGVSVSSSYGAVTFVPKEPMNTFSKARTLFDEKSNTVTYLNVFGAGASLRYTPTLSGLKEDIILDRNIGKNQFFFSVYSGDLLLFECDGKYYFAKDKDDKERIALGDIWAYDSSTHFEVGSMKLIGEKNGLYEFSVSVPMSFLESPETVYPVTIDPTIRLTDNTASNSIEDAVLYENLPNMNCGTMLFNDLGSSSYGSAWTAVRFPVLYDEEQYIYPLEHNMITSVKFGLKEASGTAAKNIAFYPITTDWTESTATYAGIIGSNNYSSTPITYGSLGNNEAKEFDITSYFVNNEDSTPAERGFVVHVYGYSEADLPYKQFCSSEYSAENGAYRPYLVYSFEPLLTISNIYSNTTCLRAGETMLATASCSPSSTVTWSTSDCTIAEIDENTGSITAVRMGVVDITARAVVFGKEVTNTQKLTIIPSDGTYFFENKKENLYSGVKTGEIGSGQMVLLDDYDELPVTNTNHICQYWILNYVGNNYYTIKLKTEGSASYYLSVNADGEVVLSTTNSSSQQKWKFAFTDSYALKVINKSNSSKCLSVNYAGELLLNRYTNNTDYSDEWYISKYQTTLSVFYDQKFVVRYGADHYLGIINELTEQFNEAMWRTLSFRVTIKNPVQFSSVTDKCITEGQNSVINSGTMNSLCPGFGVCSQCTKEGHQNKCTYYTKIMKSFYDDNRLTMTINNKHPFMLLTGSAFNNADGDEYCTSFHMASYNGLILENKITSWSLYVEQMLPRLIHEFGHELTAPDHGTAVLTAPRNHCVMKQLRHMDLTDFNGEKSFCEDCYSTILNYLETELSIV
;
A
#
# COMPACT_ATOMS: atom_id res chain seq x y z
N MET A 1 -4.49 36.49 5.29
CA MET A 1 -5.57 36.60 4.29
C MET A 1 -6.51 37.79 4.49
N LYS A 2 -7.22 37.94 5.63
CA LYS A 2 -8.14 39.09 5.87
C LYS A 2 -7.53 40.48 5.55
N LYS A 3 -6.29 40.74 5.99
CA LYS A 3 -5.59 42.01 5.68
C LYS A 3 -5.23 42.19 4.20
N VAL A 4 -4.96 41.10 3.48
CA VAL A 4 -4.60 41.12 2.06
C VAL A 4 -5.85 41.34 1.20
N VAL A 5 -6.97 40.71 1.55
CA VAL A 5 -8.26 40.88 0.86
C VAL A 5 -8.86 42.26 1.14
N SER A 6 -8.80 42.76 2.38
CA SER A 6 -9.21 44.14 2.70
C SER A 6 -8.32 45.19 2.03
N PHE A 7 -7.02 44.90 1.87
CA PHE A 7 -6.09 45.76 1.12
C PHE A 7 -6.40 45.75 -0.39
N LEU A 8 -6.70 44.57 -0.97
CA LEU A 8 -7.14 44.45 -2.37
C LEU A 8 -8.50 45.13 -2.62
N MET A 9 -9.46 45.03 -1.68
CA MET A 9 -10.73 45.76 -1.72
C MET A 9 -10.52 47.28 -1.66
N ALA A 10 -9.65 47.75 -0.77
CA ALA A 10 -9.32 49.17 -0.69
C ALA A 10 -8.62 49.68 -1.96
N CYS A 11 -7.72 48.87 -2.54
CA CYS A 11 -7.06 49.18 -3.81
C CYS A 11 -8.04 49.19 -5.00
N MET A 12 -9.04 48.31 -5.04
CA MET A 12 -10.08 48.32 -6.08
C MET A 12 -11.03 49.52 -5.99
N ILE A 13 -11.27 50.04 -4.77
CA ILE A 13 -12.11 51.22 -4.54
C ILE A 13 -11.36 52.54 -4.80
N LEU A 14 -10.01 52.53 -4.72
CA LEU A 14 -9.16 53.72 -4.83
C LEU A 14 -8.49 53.94 -6.21
N MET A 15 -8.72 53.10 -7.21
CA MET A 15 -8.18 53.34 -8.55
C MET A 15 -8.89 54.52 -9.25
N PRO A 16 -8.15 55.40 -9.97
CA PRO A 16 -8.76 56.49 -10.73
C PRO A 16 -9.68 55.95 -11.83
N PHE A 17 -10.88 56.53 -11.93
CA PHE A 17 -11.98 56.20 -12.85
C PHE A 17 -11.66 56.24 -14.37
N THR A 18 -10.41 56.38 -14.79
CA THR A 18 -10.03 56.62 -16.20
C THR A 18 -9.57 55.38 -16.99
N LEU A 19 -9.71 54.18 -16.42
CA LEU A 19 -9.39 52.90 -17.10
C LEU A 19 -10.59 51.93 -17.07
N PHE A 20 -11.79 52.41 -17.42
CA PHE A 20 -12.96 51.56 -17.64
C PHE A 20 -13.40 51.63 -19.11
N SER A 21 -12.73 50.88 -19.97
CA SER A 21 -13.24 50.54 -21.31
C SER A 21 -13.03 49.08 -21.70
N ALA A 22 -12.63 48.20 -20.76
CA ALA A 22 -12.35 46.80 -21.06
C ALA A 22 -12.91 45.77 -20.05
N PHE A 23 -13.65 46.18 -19.01
CA PHE A 23 -14.26 45.23 -18.07
C PHE A 23 -15.79 45.31 -18.10
N ASN A 24 -16.39 44.14 -18.32
CA ASN A 24 -17.84 43.94 -18.36
C ASN A 24 -18.43 44.20 -16.95
N VAL A 25 -19.16 45.32 -16.80
CA VAL A 25 -19.69 45.80 -15.51
C VAL A 25 -20.68 44.82 -14.88
N ASP A 26 -21.28 43.94 -15.68
CA ASP A 26 -22.21 42.89 -15.23
C ASP A 26 -21.53 41.70 -14.55
N ALA A 27 -20.20 41.57 -14.63
CA ALA A 27 -19.46 40.46 -14.01
C ALA A 27 -19.05 40.75 -12.54
N VAL A 28 -19.03 42.01 -12.11
CA VAL A 28 -18.57 42.43 -10.78
C VAL A 28 -19.45 41.88 -9.63
N PRO A 29 -20.79 41.90 -9.72
CA PRO A 29 -21.64 41.33 -8.66
C PRO A 29 -21.47 39.81 -8.51
N LYS A 30 -21.26 39.11 -9.63
CA LYS A 30 -21.08 37.65 -9.66
C LYS A 30 -19.76 37.23 -9.03
N ILE A 31 -18.67 37.94 -9.34
CA ILE A 31 -17.36 37.75 -8.71
C ILE A 31 -17.43 38.05 -7.20
N PHE A 32 -18.17 39.09 -6.80
CA PHE A 32 -18.35 39.42 -5.39
C PHE A 32 -19.10 38.33 -4.62
N GLN A 33 -20.13 37.75 -5.23
CA GLN A 33 -20.88 36.63 -4.68
C GLN A 33 -20.01 35.36 -4.54
N GLU A 34 -19.27 34.99 -5.60
CA GLU A 34 -18.36 33.84 -5.57
C GLU A 34 -17.24 33.97 -4.50
N ILE A 35 -16.71 35.18 -4.31
CA ILE A 35 -15.74 35.48 -3.24
C ILE A 35 -16.38 35.35 -1.87
N THR A 36 -17.61 35.86 -1.69
CA THR A 36 -18.33 35.81 -0.41
C THR A 36 -18.67 34.36 -0.04
N GLU A 37 -19.21 33.57 -0.98
CA GLU A 37 -19.50 32.15 -0.79
C GLU A 37 -18.22 31.34 -0.47
N SER A 38 -17.09 31.71 -1.06
CA SER A 38 -15.79 31.08 -0.77
C SER A 38 -15.29 31.43 0.64
N ILE A 39 -15.47 32.67 1.09
CA ILE A 39 -15.12 33.10 2.45
C ILE A 39 -16.00 32.39 3.49
N ASP A 40 -17.31 32.31 3.24
CA ASP A 40 -18.26 31.63 4.12
C ASP A 40 -17.94 30.14 4.25
N LYS A 41 -17.57 29.47 3.16
CA LYS A 41 -17.08 28.07 3.19
C LYS A 41 -15.81 27.94 4.02
N VAL A 42 -14.82 28.82 3.85
CA VAL A 42 -13.59 28.80 4.65
C VAL A 42 -13.87 29.00 6.14
N GLU A 43 -14.78 29.90 6.49
CA GLU A 43 -15.18 30.13 7.89
C GLU A 43 -15.93 28.93 8.49
N MET A 44 -16.80 28.29 7.70
CA MET A 44 -17.49 27.06 8.10
C MET A 44 -16.49 25.92 8.35
N TYR A 45 -15.54 25.69 7.44
CA TYR A 45 -14.51 24.66 7.61
C TYR A 45 -13.61 24.93 8.81
N SER A 46 -13.27 26.21 9.09
CA SER A 46 -12.52 26.59 10.29
C SER A 46 -13.29 26.25 11.57
N LYS A 47 -14.59 26.58 11.63
CA LYS A 47 -15.43 26.25 12.79
C LYS A 47 -15.57 24.75 13.01
N MET A 48 -15.74 23.97 11.94
CA MET A 48 -15.80 22.51 12.04
C MET A 48 -14.49 21.91 12.56
N ALA A 49 -13.34 22.45 12.16
CA ALA A 49 -12.05 22.03 12.68
C ALA A 49 -11.89 22.35 14.17
N ASP A 50 -12.29 23.55 14.60
CA ASP A 50 -12.25 23.96 16.01
C ASP A 50 -13.19 23.08 16.88
N GLU A 51 -14.39 22.77 16.38
CA GLU A 51 -15.34 21.87 17.06
C GLU A 51 -14.80 20.43 17.18
N LEU A 52 -14.13 19.93 16.13
CA LEU A 52 -13.52 18.62 16.12
C LEU A 52 -12.38 18.51 17.14
N GLN A 53 -11.49 19.51 17.18
CA GLN A 53 -10.42 19.62 18.17
C GLN A 53 -10.99 19.65 19.60
N LEU A 54 -12.04 20.43 19.83
CA LEU A 54 -12.73 20.47 21.11
C LEU A 54 -13.36 19.13 21.50
N SER A 55 -13.86 18.35 20.53
CA SER A 55 -14.40 17.01 20.78
C SER A 55 -13.29 16.03 21.20
N LEU A 56 -12.17 16.01 20.48
CA LEU A 56 -11.00 15.17 20.79
C LEU A 56 -10.43 15.50 22.17
N LYS A 57 -10.42 16.79 22.54
CA LYS A 57 -10.02 17.27 23.87
C LYS A 57 -10.94 16.83 25.00
N LYS A 58 -12.23 16.65 24.73
CA LYS A 58 -13.18 16.14 25.74
C LYS A 58 -13.08 14.63 25.91
N GLU A 59 -12.74 13.93 24.85
CA GLU A 59 -12.65 12.47 24.81
C GLU A 59 -11.28 11.94 25.24
N SER A 60 -10.27 12.80 25.37
CA SER A 60 -8.90 12.40 25.65
C SER A 60 -8.22 13.30 26.68
N LYS A 61 -7.52 12.67 27.63
CA LYS A 61 -6.58 13.34 28.54
C LYS A 61 -5.23 13.70 27.91
N ILE A 62 -5.04 13.51 26.60
CA ILE A 62 -3.75 13.73 25.94
C ILE A 62 -3.19 15.15 26.16
N PHE A 63 -4.06 16.15 26.25
CA PHE A 63 -3.69 17.55 26.47
C PHE A 63 -3.13 17.83 27.86
N ASP A 64 -3.21 16.87 28.78
CA ASP A 64 -2.49 16.93 30.05
C ASP A 64 -0.99 16.71 29.84
N TYR A 65 -0.57 16.09 28.72
CA TYR A 65 0.81 15.67 28.47
C TYR A 65 1.52 16.44 27.34
N ILE A 66 0.77 16.94 26.36
CA ILE A 66 1.33 17.54 25.15
C ILE A 66 0.86 18.98 24.92
N ASP A 67 1.53 19.68 23.99
CA ASP A 67 1.12 21.02 23.58
C ASP A 67 -0.08 21.00 22.62
N GLU A 68 -1.12 21.78 22.94
CA GLU A 68 -2.33 21.91 22.12
C GLU A 68 -2.05 22.53 20.74
N THR A 69 -1.03 23.38 20.64
CA THR A 69 -0.63 24.02 19.37
C THR A 69 -0.01 23.00 18.44
N GLU A 70 0.90 22.16 18.92
CA GLU A 70 1.52 21.11 18.10
C GLU A 70 0.49 20.04 17.69
N PHE A 71 -0.37 19.62 18.62
CA PHE A 71 -1.48 18.71 18.33
C PHE A 71 -2.41 19.27 17.23
N SER A 72 -2.74 20.56 17.30
CA SER A 72 -3.59 21.22 16.30
C SER A 72 -2.94 21.29 14.91
N LYS A 73 -1.60 21.42 14.81
CA LYS A 73 -0.89 21.47 13.53
C LYS A 73 -0.98 20.16 12.75
N ALA A 74 -1.07 19.03 13.45
CA ALA A 74 -1.19 17.70 12.84
C ALA A 74 -2.58 17.46 12.20
N LYS A 75 -3.59 18.27 12.54
CA LYS A 75 -4.95 18.22 11.96
C LYS A 75 -5.60 16.83 12.11
N HIS A 76 -5.56 16.31 13.32
CA HIS A 76 -6.25 15.08 13.71
C HIS A 76 -7.74 15.18 13.42
N ILE A 77 -8.29 14.12 12.81
CA ILE A 77 -9.72 14.04 12.47
C ILE A 77 -10.46 12.98 13.28
N GLN A 78 -9.75 12.02 13.85
CA GLN A 78 -10.35 10.93 14.62
C GLN A 78 -9.32 10.31 15.56
N ARG A 79 -9.76 9.93 16.77
CA ARG A 79 -8.98 9.08 17.68
C ARG A 79 -9.24 7.61 17.41
N MET A 80 -8.19 6.80 17.42
CA MET A 80 -8.20 5.39 17.06
C MET A 80 -7.95 4.49 18.28
N ASN A 81 -8.90 4.44 19.21
CA ASN A 81 -8.74 3.72 20.50
C ASN A 81 -8.33 2.24 20.34
N ASP A 82 -8.79 1.57 19.28
CA ASP A 82 -8.49 0.14 19.04
C ASP A 82 -7.03 -0.15 18.70
N LEU A 83 -6.24 0.90 18.42
CA LEU A 83 -4.82 0.81 18.10
C LEU A 83 -3.92 1.27 19.25
N GLU A 84 -4.53 1.72 20.35
CA GLU A 84 -3.82 2.24 21.50
C GLU A 84 -3.46 1.14 22.50
N ASP A 85 -2.34 1.33 23.19
CA ASP A 85 -1.93 0.56 24.35
C ASP A 85 -1.99 1.42 25.63
N LEU A 86 -1.30 0.99 26.68
CA LEU A 86 -1.26 1.69 27.97
C LEU A 86 -0.48 3.02 27.93
N HIS A 87 0.36 3.24 26.92
CA HIS A 87 1.31 4.35 26.78
C HIS A 87 0.97 5.30 25.64
N THR A 88 0.18 4.87 24.67
CA THR A 88 0.00 5.56 23.40
C THR A 88 -1.34 6.26 23.26
N TYR A 89 -1.40 7.34 22.50
CA TYR A 89 -2.63 7.84 21.90
C TYR A 89 -2.47 7.83 20.39
N VAL A 90 -3.47 7.32 19.66
CA VAL A 90 -3.38 7.17 18.20
C VAL A 90 -4.46 7.99 17.53
N PHE A 91 -4.08 8.83 16.58
CA PHE A 91 -4.99 9.68 15.82
C PHE A 91 -4.79 9.52 14.32
N LYS A 92 -5.90 9.50 13.59
CA LYS A 92 -5.93 9.65 12.14
C LYS A 92 -5.79 11.13 11.79
N ASN A 93 -4.84 11.46 10.93
CA ASN A 93 -4.63 12.79 10.39
C ASN A 93 -5.49 13.06 9.15
N ALA A 94 -5.71 14.34 8.83
CA ALA A 94 -6.42 14.75 7.60
C ALA A 94 -5.69 14.39 6.28
N ASN A 95 -4.40 14.09 6.33
CA ASN A 95 -3.58 13.65 5.18
C ASN A 95 -3.48 12.11 5.08
N ASP A 96 -4.35 11.37 5.77
CA ASP A 96 -4.43 9.91 5.81
C ASP A 96 -3.24 9.17 6.43
N THR A 97 -2.29 9.87 7.05
CA THR A 97 -1.32 9.25 7.97
C THR A 97 -1.95 9.07 9.35
N CYS A 98 -1.36 8.22 10.19
CA CYS A 98 -1.67 8.21 11.61
C CYS A 98 -0.50 8.77 12.41
N SER A 99 -0.82 9.48 13.50
CA SER A 99 0.17 9.91 14.49
C SER A 99 -0.04 9.14 15.79
N VAL A 100 1.05 8.63 16.33
CA VAL A 100 1.10 8.02 17.66
C VAL A 100 1.83 8.95 18.58
N TYR A 101 1.20 9.27 19.71
CA TYR A 101 1.81 9.99 20.83
C TYR A 101 2.16 8.97 21.89
N TYR A 102 3.45 8.70 22.07
CA TYR A 102 3.97 7.76 23.05
C TYR A 102 4.39 8.49 24.32
N ILE A 103 3.73 8.18 25.42
CA ILE A 103 4.03 8.71 26.75
C ILE A 103 4.79 7.61 27.54
N PRO A 104 6.01 7.88 28.05
CA PRO A 104 6.83 6.85 28.71
C PRO A 104 6.17 6.23 29.94
N GLU A 105 5.32 6.99 30.62
CA GLU A 105 4.54 6.49 31.75
C GLU A 105 3.18 5.95 31.27
N PRO A 106 2.69 4.82 31.80
CA PRO A 106 1.39 4.30 31.43
C PRO A 106 0.29 5.32 31.81
N VAL A 107 -0.30 5.95 30.80
CA VAL A 107 -1.42 6.91 30.91
C VAL A 107 -2.78 6.21 30.98
N LYS A 108 -2.80 4.91 30.69
CA LYS A 108 -3.99 4.05 30.83
C LYS A 108 -3.68 2.84 31.71
N TYR A 109 -4.73 2.13 32.08
CA TYR A 109 -4.64 0.85 32.77
C TYR A 109 -5.77 -0.07 32.32
N GLN A 110 -5.58 -1.37 32.52
CA GLN A 110 -6.64 -2.34 32.32
C GLN A 110 -7.50 -2.42 33.59
N ASP A 111 -8.79 -2.18 33.47
CA ASP A 111 -9.71 -2.28 34.61
C ASP A 111 -10.10 -3.74 34.91
N HIS A 112 -10.91 -3.95 35.95
CA HIS A 112 -11.36 -5.28 36.38
C HIS A 112 -12.22 -6.03 35.35
N THR A 113 -12.73 -5.35 34.32
CA THR A 113 -13.48 -5.97 33.20
C THR A 113 -12.57 -6.36 32.04
N GLY A 114 -11.30 -5.95 32.08
CA GLY A 114 -10.35 -6.13 31.01
C GLY A 114 -10.31 -4.96 30.02
N ALA A 115 -11.06 -3.88 30.23
CA ALA A 115 -11.10 -2.72 29.35
C ALA A 115 -9.91 -1.79 29.62
N ILE A 116 -9.35 -1.18 28.56
CA ILE A 116 -8.33 -0.14 28.68
C ILE A 116 -9.01 1.19 29.00
N VAL A 117 -8.63 1.80 30.12
CA VAL A 117 -9.22 3.04 30.62
C VAL A 117 -8.13 4.04 30.97
N GLU A 118 -8.33 5.31 30.61
CA GLU A 118 -7.42 6.40 30.97
C GLU A 118 -7.36 6.63 32.48
N LYS A 119 -6.14 6.92 32.96
CA LYS A 119 -5.91 7.34 34.33
C LYS A 119 -6.39 8.78 34.53
N ASP A 120 -6.88 9.07 35.73
CA ASP A 120 -7.22 10.40 36.20
C ASP A 120 -6.77 10.53 37.67
N VAL A 121 -5.61 11.15 37.86
CA VAL A 121 -4.99 11.29 39.19
C VAL A 121 -5.47 12.53 39.94
N SER A 122 -6.49 13.24 39.43
CA SER A 122 -7.10 14.36 40.14
C SER A 122 -7.61 13.91 41.50
N LEU A 123 -7.23 14.63 42.54
CA LEU A 123 -7.62 14.32 43.92
C LEU A 123 -9.10 14.64 44.15
N ILE A 124 -9.80 13.67 44.75
CA ILE A 124 -11.15 13.81 45.27
C ILE A 124 -11.14 13.58 46.78
N LYS A 125 -11.95 14.33 47.51
CA LYS A 125 -12.04 14.22 48.96
C LYS A 125 -13.27 13.43 49.39
N ASN A 126 -13.05 12.33 50.11
CA ASN A 126 -14.09 11.48 50.69
C ASN A 126 -13.82 11.27 52.18
N ASN A 127 -14.78 11.60 53.06
CA ASN A 127 -14.68 11.39 54.51
C ASN A 127 -13.38 11.91 55.18
N GLY A 128 -12.85 13.04 54.71
CA GLY A 128 -11.62 13.63 55.26
C GLY A 128 -10.31 13.01 54.72
N ILE A 129 -10.40 12.21 53.66
CA ILE A 129 -9.26 11.59 52.98
C ILE A 129 -9.27 12.02 51.51
N TYR A 130 -8.13 12.46 50.99
CA TYR A 130 -7.93 12.71 49.57
C TYR A 130 -7.42 11.44 48.89
N THR A 131 -8.01 11.09 47.75
CA THR A 131 -7.65 9.92 46.92
C THR A 131 -7.79 10.27 45.44
N MET A 132 -7.27 9.46 44.53
CA MET A 132 -7.36 9.70 43.07
C MET A 132 -8.75 9.35 42.53
N ARG A 133 -9.12 9.97 41.40
CA ARG A 133 -10.41 9.71 40.75
C ARG A 133 -10.46 8.34 40.04
N LYS A 134 -9.42 7.99 39.26
CA LYS A 134 -9.31 6.73 38.50
C LYS A 134 -7.85 6.32 38.30
N ASN A 135 -7.44 5.17 38.83
CA ASN A 135 -6.12 4.60 38.57
C ASN A 135 -6.10 3.10 38.89
N ASN A 136 -5.00 2.39 38.57
CA ASN A 136 -4.81 0.97 38.93
C ASN A 136 -4.23 0.74 40.34
N PHE A 137 -4.03 1.82 41.09
CA PHE A 137 -3.68 1.81 42.50
C PHE A 137 -4.38 2.99 43.19
N ASP A 138 -4.47 2.91 44.50
CA ASP A 138 -5.07 3.94 45.34
C ASP A 138 -4.01 4.63 46.19
N ILE A 139 -4.28 5.89 46.51
CA ILE A 139 -3.57 6.64 47.54
C ILE A 139 -4.55 7.10 48.61
N SER A 140 -4.06 7.24 49.83
CA SER A 140 -4.79 7.80 50.96
C SER A 140 -3.98 8.92 51.59
N LEU A 141 -4.47 10.15 51.41
CA LEU A 141 -3.89 11.35 52.01
C LEU A 141 -4.90 11.92 53.03
N PRO A 142 -4.82 11.54 54.32
CA PRO A 142 -5.80 11.95 55.32
C PRO A 142 -5.59 13.41 55.76
N GLU A 143 -6.65 14.16 56.04
CA GLU A 143 -6.53 15.51 56.62
C GLU A 143 -5.76 15.55 57.94
N ASN A 144 -5.73 14.42 58.67
CA ASN A 144 -4.93 14.22 59.86
C ASN A 144 -3.85 13.15 59.61
N LEU A 145 -2.59 13.57 59.63
CA LEU A 145 -1.43 12.75 59.32
C LEU A 145 -1.06 11.72 60.41
N THR A 146 -1.84 11.59 61.49
CA THR A 146 -1.54 10.66 62.60
C THR A 146 -1.39 9.20 62.14
N GLY A 147 -2.16 8.79 61.13
CA GLY A 147 -2.09 7.44 60.53
C GLY A 147 -1.11 7.32 59.35
N GLY A 148 -0.46 8.42 58.95
CA GLY A 148 0.39 8.48 57.77
C GLY A 148 -0.36 8.58 56.45
N VAL A 149 0.41 8.57 55.37
CA VAL A 149 -0.09 8.46 53.98
C VAL A 149 0.11 7.03 53.50
N SER A 150 -0.80 6.51 52.67
CA SER A 150 -0.65 5.16 52.13
C SER A 150 -0.76 5.11 50.61
N VAL A 151 -0.03 4.17 50.02
CA VAL A 151 -0.12 3.75 48.62
C VAL A 151 -0.53 2.27 48.63
N SER A 152 -1.59 1.92 47.92
CA SER A 152 -2.12 0.55 47.87
C SER A 152 -2.44 0.12 46.45
N SER A 153 -1.96 -1.06 46.04
CA SER A 153 -2.25 -1.66 44.73
C SER A 153 -2.67 -3.12 44.90
N SER A 154 -2.84 -3.84 43.79
CA SER A 154 -2.99 -5.30 43.78
C SER A 154 -1.78 -6.05 44.38
N TYR A 155 -0.62 -5.40 44.50
CA TYR A 155 0.62 -6.00 45.00
C TYR A 155 0.63 -6.05 46.52
N GLY A 156 0.09 -5.00 47.15
CA GLY A 156 0.09 -4.79 48.59
C GLY A 156 -0.09 -3.30 48.92
N ALA A 157 0.08 -2.95 50.19
CA ALA A 157 -0.06 -1.57 50.65
C ALA A 157 1.13 -1.17 51.52
N VAL A 158 1.63 0.05 51.32
CA VAL A 158 2.69 0.65 52.13
C VAL A 158 2.18 1.96 52.72
N THR A 159 2.36 2.15 54.02
CA THR A 159 1.95 3.35 54.76
C THR A 159 3.16 4.02 55.38
N PHE A 160 3.35 5.30 55.06
CA PHE A 160 4.45 6.14 55.53
C PHE A 160 3.95 7.11 56.59
N VAL A 161 4.53 7.02 57.78
CA VAL A 161 4.19 7.86 58.94
C VAL A 161 5.42 8.68 59.31
N PRO A 162 5.41 10.01 59.21
CA PRO A 162 6.50 10.84 59.71
C PRO A 162 6.70 10.61 61.21
N LYS A 163 7.95 10.58 61.67
CA LYS A 163 8.29 10.27 63.07
C LYS A 163 8.62 11.54 63.85
N GLU A 164 7.57 12.14 64.42
CA GLU A 164 7.58 13.32 65.29
C GLU A 164 6.58 13.08 66.45
N PRO A 165 6.62 13.86 67.54
CA PRO A 165 5.66 13.73 68.63
C PRO A 165 4.20 13.81 68.14
N MET A 166 3.33 12.89 68.56
CA MET A 166 1.94 12.80 68.04
C MET A 166 1.13 14.10 68.17
N ASN A 167 1.42 14.92 69.19
CA ASN A 167 0.78 16.23 69.38
C ASN A 167 1.15 17.26 68.30
N THR A 168 2.24 17.06 67.56
CA THR A 168 2.64 17.87 66.41
C THR A 168 1.72 17.64 65.21
N PHE A 169 1.37 16.38 64.90
CA PHE A 169 0.50 16.05 63.74
C PHE A 169 -0.92 16.57 63.89
N SER A 170 -1.49 16.50 65.10
CA SER A 170 -2.82 17.06 65.39
C SER A 170 -2.90 18.59 65.27
N LYS A 171 -1.75 19.27 65.18
CA LYS A 171 -1.63 20.72 64.95
C LYS A 171 -1.17 21.09 63.54
N ALA A 172 -0.73 20.11 62.74
CA ALA A 172 -0.35 20.34 61.36
C ALA A 172 -1.60 20.78 60.58
N ARG A 173 -1.48 21.89 59.84
CA ARG A 173 -2.57 22.38 58.99
C ARG A 173 -2.41 21.75 57.62
N THR A 174 -3.47 21.10 57.14
CA THR A 174 -3.55 20.54 55.80
C THR A 174 -4.06 21.61 54.83
N LEU A 175 -3.36 21.78 53.71
CA LEU A 175 -3.73 22.65 52.60
C LEU A 175 -3.88 21.79 51.35
N PHE A 176 -5.07 21.83 50.76
CA PHE A 176 -5.29 21.27 49.42
C PHE A 176 -5.22 22.42 48.41
N ASP A 177 -4.34 22.28 47.43
CA ASP A 177 -4.30 23.16 46.26
C ASP A 177 -4.84 22.39 45.05
N GLU A 178 -6.07 22.73 44.68
CA GLU A 178 -6.77 22.12 43.55
C GLU A 178 -6.06 22.40 42.23
N LYS A 179 -5.40 23.56 42.09
CA LYS A 179 -4.70 23.91 40.85
C LYS A 179 -3.49 23.02 40.65
N SER A 180 -2.72 22.80 41.71
CA SER A 180 -1.52 21.96 41.65
C SER A 180 -1.75 20.48 41.95
N ASN A 181 -3.01 20.09 42.18
CA ASN A 181 -3.37 18.73 42.59
C ASN A 181 -2.54 18.21 43.78
N THR A 182 -2.22 19.08 44.75
CA THR A 182 -1.32 18.75 45.87
C THR A 182 -1.99 18.84 47.23
N VAL A 183 -1.49 18.04 48.18
CA VAL A 183 -1.85 18.11 49.60
C VAL A 183 -0.60 18.44 50.41
N THR A 184 -0.60 19.59 51.08
CA THR A 184 0.50 20.05 51.92
C THR A 184 0.14 19.99 53.40
N TYR A 185 0.93 19.27 54.19
CA TYR A 185 0.91 19.23 55.64
C TYR A 185 1.97 20.20 56.18
N LEU A 186 1.51 21.30 56.78
CA LEU A 186 2.40 22.34 57.27
C LEU A 186 3.07 21.97 58.59
N ASN A 187 4.36 22.30 58.71
CA ASN A 187 5.15 22.22 59.94
C ASN A 187 5.25 20.81 60.56
N VAL A 188 5.25 19.77 59.72
CA VAL A 188 5.31 18.36 60.17
C VAL A 188 6.55 18.11 61.02
N PHE A 189 7.72 18.60 60.59
CA PHE A 189 9.00 18.43 61.29
C PHE A 189 9.37 19.65 62.16
N GLY A 190 8.39 20.49 62.50
CA GLY A 190 8.58 21.76 63.20
C GLY A 190 8.33 22.98 62.30
N ALA A 191 8.38 24.17 62.90
CA ALA A 191 8.05 25.40 62.19
C ALA A 191 8.98 25.66 60.99
N GLY A 192 8.45 25.75 59.78
CA GLY A 192 9.20 25.96 58.53
C GLY A 192 9.67 24.70 57.81
N ALA A 193 9.18 23.52 58.20
CA ALA A 193 9.39 22.26 57.48
C ALA A 193 8.05 21.55 57.22
N SER A 194 7.63 21.54 55.96
CA SER A 194 6.33 21.01 55.52
C SER A 194 6.52 19.75 54.67
N LEU A 195 5.49 18.90 54.62
CA LEU A 195 5.41 17.77 53.69
C LEU A 195 4.34 18.08 52.65
N ARG A 196 4.69 17.99 51.37
CA ARG A 196 3.72 18.08 50.27
C ARG A 196 3.69 16.77 49.51
N TYR A 197 2.49 16.34 49.14
CA TYR A 197 2.27 15.14 48.35
C TYR A 197 1.56 15.48 47.04
N THR A 198 2.07 14.90 45.95
CA THR A 198 1.53 15.05 44.60
C THR A 198 1.31 13.65 44.01
N PRO A 199 0.09 13.27 43.64
CA PRO A 199 -0.16 12.01 42.95
C PRO A 199 0.53 12.00 41.57
N THR A 200 1.10 10.85 41.19
CA THR A 200 1.68 10.64 39.86
C THR A 200 0.94 9.50 39.15
N LEU A 201 1.16 9.30 37.84
CA LEU A 201 0.49 8.22 37.10
C LEU A 201 0.83 6.83 37.63
N SER A 202 2.00 6.66 38.25
CA SER A 202 2.49 5.39 38.79
C SER A 202 3.06 5.53 40.20
N GLY A 203 2.56 6.45 41.02
CA GLY A 203 3.07 6.61 42.38
C GLY A 203 2.58 7.84 43.13
N LEU A 204 3.39 8.22 44.11
CA LEU A 204 3.16 9.36 44.98
C LEU A 204 4.48 10.10 45.19
N LYS A 205 4.53 11.35 44.73
CA LYS A 205 5.63 12.26 44.99
C LYS A 205 5.51 12.83 46.40
N GLU A 206 6.59 12.84 47.16
CA GLU A 206 6.69 13.52 48.44
C GLU A 206 7.76 14.61 48.36
N ASP A 207 7.45 15.80 48.84
CA ASP A 207 8.38 16.92 48.94
C ASP A 207 8.50 17.32 50.43
N ILE A 208 9.71 17.22 50.99
CA ILE A 208 10.04 17.85 52.28
C ILE A 208 10.51 19.27 51.98
N ILE A 209 9.67 20.25 52.29
CA ILE A 209 9.91 21.67 51.97
C ILE A 209 10.42 22.39 53.22
N LEU A 210 11.63 22.93 53.13
CA LEU A 210 12.23 23.78 54.14
C LEU A 210 12.12 25.23 53.69
N ASP A 211 11.33 26.06 54.38
CA ASP A 211 11.19 27.49 54.05
C ASP A 211 12.41 28.31 54.48
N ARG A 212 13.25 27.73 55.36
CA ARG A 212 14.51 28.27 55.88
C ARG A 212 15.34 27.13 56.48
N ASN A 213 16.61 27.39 56.80
CA ASN A 213 17.37 26.46 57.63
C ASN A 213 16.74 26.36 59.03
N ILE A 214 16.23 25.19 59.38
CA ILE A 214 15.60 24.92 60.70
C ILE A 214 16.54 24.23 61.70
N GLY A 215 17.82 24.07 61.36
CA GLY A 215 18.80 23.35 62.19
C GLY A 215 18.62 21.83 62.19
N LYS A 216 17.80 21.29 61.28
CA LYS A 216 17.61 19.85 61.05
C LYS A 216 17.96 19.52 59.61
N ASN A 217 18.71 18.44 59.41
CA ASN A 217 19.04 17.90 58.09
C ASN A 217 18.70 16.41 57.93
N GLN A 218 17.95 15.84 58.89
CA GLN A 218 17.49 14.46 58.91
C GLN A 218 16.00 14.41 59.24
N PHE A 219 15.26 13.62 58.50
CA PHE A 219 13.81 13.45 58.57
C PHE A 219 13.49 11.97 58.65
N PHE A 220 12.67 11.57 59.60
CA PHE A 220 12.46 10.16 59.95
C PHE A 220 11.05 9.71 59.60
N PHE A 221 10.93 8.49 59.08
CA PHE A 221 9.66 7.89 58.67
C PHE A 221 9.55 6.46 59.20
N SER A 222 8.40 6.13 59.76
CA SER A 222 7.98 4.77 60.08
C SER A 222 7.12 4.23 58.95
N VAL A 223 7.51 3.10 58.38
CA VAL A 223 6.90 2.51 57.18
C VAL A 223 6.31 1.14 57.52
N TYR A 224 5.01 0.99 57.28
CA TYR A 224 4.27 -0.26 57.46
C TYR A 224 3.98 -0.85 56.08
N SER A 225 4.43 -2.07 55.81
CA SER A 225 4.37 -2.67 54.46
C SER A 225 3.36 -3.82 54.32
N GLY A 226 2.60 -4.11 55.38
CA GLY A 226 1.65 -5.23 55.37
C GLY A 226 2.35 -6.57 55.11
N ASP A 227 1.96 -7.24 54.03
CA ASP A 227 2.52 -8.52 53.59
C ASP A 227 3.78 -8.37 52.70
N LEU A 228 4.17 -7.14 52.34
CA LEU A 228 5.35 -6.89 51.52
C LEU A 228 6.63 -6.88 52.38
N LEU A 229 7.72 -7.37 51.80
CA LEU A 229 9.06 -7.39 52.38
C LEU A 229 9.92 -6.28 51.77
N LEU A 230 10.81 -5.71 52.57
CA LEU A 230 11.79 -4.73 52.12
C LEU A 230 13.02 -5.41 51.54
N PHE A 231 13.47 -4.94 50.38
CA PHE A 231 14.70 -5.34 49.73
C PHE A 231 15.57 -4.13 49.39
N GLU A 232 16.88 -4.36 49.29
CA GLU A 232 17.88 -3.38 48.87
C GLU A 232 18.65 -3.91 47.65
N CYS A 233 18.81 -3.07 46.62
CA CYS A 233 19.63 -3.34 45.45
C CYS A 233 20.37 -2.05 45.06
N ASP A 234 21.69 -2.11 44.92
CA ASP A 234 22.55 -0.97 44.55
C ASP A 234 22.29 0.31 45.38
N GLY A 235 22.03 0.15 46.67
CA GLY A 235 21.75 1.25 47.60
C GLY A 235 20.35 1.84 47.50
N LYS A 236 19.46 1.26 46.69
CA LYS A 236 18.06 1.65 46.54
C LYS A 236 17.13 0.65 47.22
N TYR A 237 16.04 1.14 47.79
CA TYR A 237 15.08 0.35 48.57
C TYR A 237 13.77 0.13 47.82
N TYR A 238 13.19 -1.06 47.93
CA TYR A 238 11.86 -1.36 47.38
C TYR A 238 11.11 -2.40 48.22
N PHE A 239 9.78 -2.35 48.15
CA PHE A 239 8.88 -3.33 48.77
C PHE A 239 8.27 -4.26 47.71
N ALA A 240 8.34 -5.57 47.93
CA ALA A 240 7.80 -6.61 47.05
C ALA A 240 7.41 -7.88 47.86
N LYS A 241 6.68 -8.85 47.27
CA LYS A 241 6.38 -10.10 48.00
C LYS A 241 7.59 -11.01 48.03
N ASP A 242 8.35 -11.06 46.94
CA ASP A 242 9.64 -11.73 46.82
C ASP A 242 10.72 -10.83 46.20
N LYS A 243 12.00 -11.20 46.34
CA LYS A 243 13.14 -10.43 45.80
C LYS A 243 13.13 -10.39 44.27
N ASP A 244 12.63 -11.45 43.64
CA ASP A 244 12.60 -11.59 42.18
C ASP A 244 11.25 -11.14 41.57
N ASP A 245 10.33 -10.62 42.38
CA ASP A 245 9.06 -10.10 41.88
C ASP A 245 9.28 -8.89 40.96
N LYS A 246 8.52 -8.88 39.87
CA LYS A 246 8.50 -7.78 38.92
C LYS A 246 7.81 -6.55 39.51
N GLU A 247 6.71 -6.77 40.21
CA GLU A 247 5.84 -5.75 40.77
C GLU A 247 6.37 -5.26 42.13
N ARG A 248 6.77 -3.99 42.21
CA ARG A 248 7.37 -3.43 43.42
C ARG A 248 6.96 -1.98 43.69
N ILE A 249 7.03 -1.58 44.96
CA ILE A 249 6.91 -0.20 45.42
C ILE A 249 8.33 0.29 45.75
N ALA A 250 8.94 1.02 44.83
CA ALA A 250 10.31 1.53 44.94
C ALA A 250 10.36 2.90 45.63
N LEU A 251 11.41 3.11 46.41
CA LEU A 251 11.75 4.39 47.02
C LEU A 251 12.84 5.06 46.17
N GLY A 252 12.55 6.28 45.70
CA GLY A 252 13.42 7.05 44.82
C GLY A 252 14.69 7.58 45.50
N ASP A 253 15.64 8.01 44.66
CA ASP A 253 16.86 8.68 45.11
C ASP A 253 16.50 10.03 45.77
N ILE A 254 17.32 10.46 46.73
CA ILE A 254 17.09 11.70 47.46
C ILE A 254 17.88 12.83 46.80
N TRP A 255 17.16 13.78 46.21
CA TRP A 255 17.73 15.02 45.69
C TRP A 255 17.22 16.21 46.52
N ALA A 256 18.09 17.18 46.76
CA ALA A 256 17.71 18.45 47.38
C ALA A 256 17.94 19.59 46.38
N TYR A 257 16.92 20.40 46.16
CA TYR A 257 16.97 21.55 45.26
C TYR A 257 16.70 22.83 46.02
N ASP A 258 17.54 23.85 45.82
CA ASP A 258 17.25 25.20 46.28
C ASP A 258 16.48 26.00 45.23
N SER A 259 15.99 27.18 45.60
CA SER A 259 15.20 28.05 44.71
C SER A 259 16.04 28.81 43.66
N SER A 260 17.35 28.61 43.64
CA SER A 260 18.30 29.17 42.67
C SER A 260 18.98 28.12 41.81
N THR A 261 18.37 26.92 41.70
CA THR A 261 18.81 25.80 40.85
C THR A 261 20.07 25.07 41.31
N HIS A 262 20.58 25.33 42.52
CA HIS A 262 21.60 24.46 43.12
C HIS A 262 20.95 23.16 43.59
N PHE A 263 21.67 22.05 43.40
CA PHE A 263 21.25 20.75 43.92
C PHE A 263 22.32 20.10 44.79
N GLU A 264 21.89 19.16 45.62
CA GLU A 264 22.78 18.32 46.40
C GLU A 264 22.20 16.90 46.53
N VAL A 265 23.08 15.90 46.55
CA VAL A 265 22.68 14.50 46.72
C VAL A 265 22.44 14.24 48.21
N GLY A 266 21.22 13.82 48.53
CA GLY A 266 20.86 13.34 49.86
C GLY A 266 21.12 11.85 50.04
N SER A 267 20.58 11.28 51.12
CA SER A 267 20.62 9.83 51.34
C SER A 267 19.39 9.35 52.09
N MET A 268 18.91 8.16 51.71
CA MET A 268 17.94 7.39 52.48
C MET A 268 18.64 6.20 53.14
N LYS A 269 18.35 5.94 54.42
CA LYS A 269 18.93 4.80 55.16
C LYS A 269 17.87 4.10 56.00
N LEU A 270 17.86 2.77 55.95
CA LEU A 270 17.16 1.95 56.93
C LEU A 270 17.90 2.01 58.27
N ILE A 271 17.22 2.47 59.32
CA ILE A 271 17.79 2.64 60.67
C ILE A 271 17.18 1.69 61.70
N GLY A 272 16.11 0.97 61.35
CA GLY A 272 15.50 -0.02 62.22
C GLY A 272 14.46 -0.87 61.49
N GLU A 273 14.34 -2.13 61.91
CA GLU A 273 13.34 -3.07 61.41
C GLU A 273 12.83 -3.93 62.57
N LYS A 274 11.50 -4.05 62.70
CA LYS A 274 10.89 -4.97 63.66
C LYS A 274 9.48 -5.37 63.22
N ASN A 275 9.26 -6.66 62.96
CA ASN A 275 7.93 -7.24 62.69
C ASN A 275 7.14 -6.52 61.56
N GLY A 276 7.75 -6.25 60.40
CA GLY A 276 7.09 -5.57 59.27
C GLY A 276 6.91 -4.06 59.42
N LEU A 277 7.52 -3.47 60.46
CA LEU A 277 7.72 -2.03 60.63
C LEU A 277 9.17 -1.69 60.31
N TYR A 278 9.37 -0.77 59.37
CA TYR A 278 10.67 -0.26 58.95
C TYR A 278 10.82 1.20 59.34
N GLU A 279 12.02 1.61 59.74
CA GLU A 279 12.33 3.00 60.05
C GLU A 279 13.38 3.53 59.08
N PHE A 280 13.03 4.60 58.36
CA PHE A 280 13.92 5.26 57.41
C PHE A 280 14.34 6.64 57.91
N SER A 281 15.59 7.01 57.61
CA SER A 281 16.12 8.36 57.72
C SER A 281 16.39 8.92 56.33
N VAL A 282 15.76 10.03 55.99
CA VAL A 282 16.05 10.85 54.80
C VAL A 282 16.91 12.02 55.25
N SER A 283 18.05 12.24 54.60
CA SER A 283 18.98 13.31 54.99
C SER A 283 19.62 14.03 53.82
N VAL A 284 19.95 15.31 54.03
CA VAL A 284 20.69 16.16 53.08
C VAL A 284 21.93 16.70 53.77
N PRO A 285 23.05 16.95 53.06
CA PRO A 285 24.24 17.54 53.65
C PRO A 285 23.95 18.86 54.38
N MET A 286 24.37 18.94 55.64
CA MET A 286 24.20 20.18 56.42
C MET A 286 24.97 21.35 55.80
N SER A 287 26.12 21.07 55.17
CA SER A 287 26.93 22.06 54.45
C SER A 287 26.17 22.72 53.30
N PHE A 288 25.26 22.00 52.63
CA PHE A 288 24.36 22.59 51.65
C PHE A 288 23.39 23.55 52.34
N LEU A 289 22.68 23.11 53.38
CA LEU A 289 21.70 23.96 54.09
C LEU A 289 22.31 25.20 54.78
N GLU A 290 23.59 25.14 55.18
CA GLU A 290 24.33 26.23 55.81
C GLU A 290 25.08 27.13 54.82
N SER A 291 25.12 26.74 53.53
CA SER A 291 25.82 27.53 52.51
C SER A 291 25.17 28.92 52.36
N PRO A 292 25.97 30.00 52.28
CA PRO A 292 25.45 31.33 51.97
C PRO A 292 24.86 31.43 50.55
N GLU A 293 25.18 30.47 49.68
CA GLU A 293 24.66 30.40 48.31
C GLU A 293 23.30 29.70 48.22
N THR A 294 22.86 29.03 49.28
CA THR A 294 21.57 28.31 49.28
C THR A 294 20.40 29.27 49.40
N VAL A 295 19.54 29.26 48.39
CA VAL A 295 18.35 30.11 48.33
C VAL A 295 17.12 29.30 48.73
N TYR A 296 16.50 29.65 49.85
CA TYR A 296 15.28 28.98 50.34
C TYR A 296 14.00 29.47 49.61
N PRO A 297 12.95 28.64 49.51
CA PRO A 297 12.82 27.30 50.07
C PRO A 297 13.74 26.25 49.42
N VAL A 298 14.15 25.27 50.23
CA VAL A 298 14.83 24.05 49.78
C VAL A 298 13.80 22.92 49.76
N THR A 299 13.72 22.20 48.64
CA THR A 299 12.85 21.04 48.48
C THR A 299 13.69 19.78 48.45
N ILE A 300 13.42 18.85 49.37
CA ILE A 300 14.03 17.52 49.40
C ILE A 300 12.99 16.55 48.84
N ASP A 301 13.41 15.76 47.88
CA ASP A 301 12.52 14.97 47.04
C ASP A 301 12.69 13.47 47.28
N PRO A 302 11.93 12.87 48.20
CA PRO A 302 11.63 11.44 48.18
C PRO A 302 10.45 11.12 47.24
N THR A 303 10.61 10.14 46.37
CA THR A 303 9.51 9.67 45.49
C THR A 303 9.14 8.22 45.79
N ILE A 304 7.85 7.91 45.85
CA ILE A 304 7.33 6.53 45.94
C ILE A 304 6.81 6.15 44.57
N ARG A 305 7.42 5.14 43.93
CA ARG A 305 7.08 4.72 42.56
C ARG A 305 6.62 3.27 42.55
N LEU A 306 5.45 2.99 41.99
CA LEU A 306 5.05 1.64 41.59
C LEU A 306 5.73 1.35 40.26
N THR A 307 6.53 0.29 40.23
CA THR A 307 7.27 -0.10 39.02
C THR A 307 7.07 -1.57 38.72
N ASP A 308 7.03 -1.91 37.44
CA ASP A 308 7.35 -3.25 36.97
C ASP A 308 8.84 -3.28 36.62
N ASN A 309 9.64 -4.09 37.32
CA ASN A 309 11.09 -4.22 37.16
C ASN A 309 11.50 -4.84 35.80
N THR A 310 10.54 -5.06 34.89
CA THR A 310 10.82 -5.52 33.52
C THR A 310 10.80 -4.43 32.46
N ALA A 311 10.33 -3.22 32.77
CA ALA A 311 10.40 -2.10 31.83
C ALA A 311 11.80 -1.47 31.85
N SER A 312 12.56 -1.65 30.76
CA SER A 312 13.60 -0.69 30.38
C SER A 312 12.96 0.70 30.29
N ASN A 313 13.68 1.74 30.74
CA ASN A 313 13.15 3.10 30.64
C ASN A 313 12.93 3.42 29.16
N SER A 314 11.67 3.66 28.76
CA SER A 314 11.29 3.81 27.36
C SER A 314 11.93 5.05 26.70
N ILE A 315 12.19 6.08 27.52
CA ILE A 315 13.03 7.22 27.21
C ILE A 315 13.99 7.37 28.38
N GLU A 316 15.27 7.41 28.08
CA GLU A 316 16.34 7.60 29.06
C GLU A 316 16.98 8.96 28.85
N ASP A 317 17.23 9.68 29.92
CA ASP A 317 17.97 10.94 29.87
C ASP A 317 18.85 11.21 31.09
N ALA A 318 19.94 11.95 30.88
CA ALA A 318 20.88 12.26 31.94
C ALA A 318 21.60 13.59 31.69
N VAL A 319 21.66 14.42 32.74
CA VAL A 319 22.44 15.66 32.72
C VAL A 319 23.93 15.36 32.88
N LEU A 320 24.74 16.10 32.14
CA LEU A 320 26.19 15.98 32.10
C LEU A 320 26.80 17.34 32.47
N TYR A 321 27.43 17.44 33.64
CA TYR A 321 28.05 18.68 34.11
C TYR A 321 29.58 18.64 34.00
N GLU A 322 30.16 19.71 33.46
CA GLU A 322 31.59 19.87 33.27
C GLU A 322 32.40 19.77 34.58
N ASN A 323 31.95 20.44 35.65
CA ASN A 323 32.65 20.45 36.94
C ASN A 323 32.31 19.25 37.84
N LEU A 324 31.41 18.36 37.39
CA LEU A 324 31.10 17.08 38.03
C LEU A 324 31.30 15.92 37.05
N PRO A 325 32.52 15.75 36.49
CA PRO A 325 32.71 15.03 35.24
C PRO A 325 32.40 13.52 35.31
N ASN A 326 32.42 12.93 36.51
CA ASN A 326 32.15 11.51 36.74
C ASN A 326 30.82 11.25 37.47
N MET A 327 30.03 12.30 37.75
CA MET A 327 28.73 12.14 38.39
C MET A 327 27.72 11.63 37.36
N ASN A 328 26.93 10.64 37.77
CA ASN A 328 25.75 10.22 37.03
C ASN A 328 24.54 10.98 37.58
N CYS A 329 23.82 11.67 36.69
CA CYS A 329 22.66 12.49 37.03
C CYS A 329 21.38 12.00 36.35
N GLY A 330 21.29 10.70 36.03
CA GLY A 330 20.16 10.12 35.31
C GLY A 330 18.85 10.07 36.10
N THR A 331 18.87 10.39 37.39
CA THR A 331 17.67 10.39 38.25
C THR A 331 17.21 11.78 38.69
N MET A 332 17.75 12.84 38.07
CA MET A 332 17.35 14.22 38.35
C MET A 332 15.99 14.54 37.71
N LEU A 333 15.18 15.39 38.37
CA LEU A 333 13.86 15.82 37.84
C LEU A 333 13.93 16.75 36.63
N PHE A 334 15.09 17.34 36.40
CA PHE A 334 15.27 18.39 35.42
C PHE A 334 16.56 18.19 34.66
N ASN A 335 16.49 18.51 33.38
CA ASN A 335 17.60 18.45 32.45
C ASN A 335 18.13 19.84 32.13
N ASP A 336 19.36 20.11 32.54
CA ASP A 336 20.02 21.40 32.38
C ASP A 336 20.84 21.50 31.10
N LEU A 337 20.86 22.70 30.53
CA LEU A 337 21.60 23.06 29.33
C LEU A 337 22.34 24.39 29.51
N GLY A 338 23.54 24.48 28.94
CA GLY A 338 24.33 25.71 28.90
C GLY A 338 25.00 26.03 30.23
N SER A 339 25.02 27.30 30.66
CA SER A 339 25.75 27.69 31.88
C SER A 339 24.99 27.33 33.15
N SER A 340 25.60 26.55 34.03
CA SER A 340 25.07 26.17 35.36
C SER A 340 26.08 26.46 36.47
N SER A 341 25.67 26.32 37.73
CA SER A 341 26.58 26.40 38.88
C SER A 341 27.67 25.31 38.88
N TYR A 342 27.54 24.29 38.01
CA TYR A 342 28.50 23.19 37.84
C TYR A 342 29.22 23.23 36.49
N GLY A 343 29.34 24.41 35.88
CA GLY A 343 29.97 24.59 34.57
C GLY A 343 29.01 24.36 33.41
N SER A 344 29.55 24.03 32.23
CA SER A 344 28.72 23.72 31.05
C SER A 344 27.89 22.45 31.28
N ALA A 345 26.57 22.55 31.06
CA ALA A 345 25.61 21.47 31.20
C ALA A 345 25.10 21.01 29.82
N TRP A 346 25.06 19.69 29.64
CA TRP A 346 24.52 19.00 28.46
C TRP A 346 23.53 17.95 28.93
N THR A 347 22.63 17.49 28.06
CA THR A 347 21.72 16.38 28.38
C THR A 347 21.84 15.29 27.35
N ALA A 348 22.18 14.06 27.75
CA ALA A 348 22.07 12.88 26.90
C ALA A 348 20.63 12.36 26.91
N VAL A 349 20.10 11.95 25.76
CA VAL A 349 18.75 11.38 25.60
C VAL A 349 18.80 10.21 24.62
N ARG A 350 18.16 9.08 24.95
CA ARG A 350 17.97 7.95 24.03
C ARG A 350 16.57 7.32 24.19
N PHE A 351 16.19 6.49 23.21
CA PHE A 351 14.83 5.94 23.08
C PHE A 351 14.84 4.41 22.97
N PRO A 352 15.10 3.67 24.06
CA PRO A 352 15.12 2.20 24.02
C PRO A 352 13.83 1.60 23.42
N VAL A 353 12.69 2.24 23.65
CA VAL A 353 11.37 1.77 23.17
C VAL A 353 11.25 1.67 21.65
N LEU A 354 12.07 2.40 20.88
CA LEU A 354 12.05 2.34 19.43
C LEU A 354 12.80 1.12 18.86
N TYR A 355 13.44 0.32 19.71
CA TYR A 355 14.32 -0.79 19.29
C TYR A 355 14.10 -2.10 20.06
N ASP A 356 13.18 -2.10 21.01
CA ASP A 356 12.87 -3.29 21.79
C ASP A 356 11.88 -4.17 21.02
N GLU A 357 12.32 -5.36 20.57
CA GLU A 357 11.50 -6.32 19.82
C GLU A 357 10.21 -6.74 20.55
N GLU A 358 10.19 -6.70 21.89
CA GLU A 358 9.03 -7.03 22.71
C GLU A 358 8.14 -5.82 23.04
N GLN A 359 8.67 -4.59 22.92
CA GLN A 359 7.97 -3.34 23.23
C GLN A 359 7.80 -2.41 22.03
N TYR A 360 8.11 -2.85 20.80
CA TYR A 360 7.90 -2.04 19.60
C TYR A 360 6.51 -1.42 19.66
N ILE A 361 6.49 -0.10 19.74
CA ILE A 361 5.29 0.69 19.82
C ILE A 361 4.52 0.47 18.52
N TYR A 362 3.65 -0.53 18.52
CA TYR A 362 3.05 -1.11 17.32
C TYR A 362 4.13 -1.77 16.40
N PRO A 363 3.90 -2.95 15.80
CA PRO A 363 4.86 -3.59 14.90
C PRO A 363 4.91 -2.85 13.55
N LEU A 364 5.41 -1.63 13.57
CA LEU A 364 5.72 -0.85 12.38
C LEU A 364 7.13 -1.22 11.97
N GLU A 365 7.26 -1.81 10.79
CA GLU A 365 8.56 -1.87 10.14
C GLU A 365 9.11 -0.43 10.05
N HIS A 366 10.41 -0.26 10.34
CA HIS A 366 11.07 1.06 10.34
C HIS A 366 10.79 1.88 9.05
N ASN A 367 10.59 1.18 7.92
CA ASN A 367 10.26 1.75 6.62
C ASN A 367 8.85 2.41 6.53
N MET A 368 7.98 2.21 7.52
CA MET A 368 6.64 2.79 7.58
C MET A 368 6.62 4.15 8.26
N ILE A 369 7.63 4.44 9.09
CA ILE A 369 7.72 5.68 9.85
C ILE A 369 8.08 6.81 8.88
N THR A 370 7.17 7.77 8.74
CA THR A 370 7.35 8.94 7.88
C THR A 370 7.80 10.17 8.65
N SER A 371 7.60 10.19 9.98
CA SER A 371 8.07 11.27 10.84
C SER A 371 8.32 10.77 12.26
N VAL A 372 9.35 11.28 12.91
CA VAL A 372 9.61 11.12 14.35
C VAL A 372 9.93 12.48 14.94
N LYS A 373 9.25 12.82 16.03
CA LYS A 373 9.45 14.05 16.79
C LYS A 373 9.61 13.74 18.26
N PHE A 374 10.42 14.56 18.93
CA PHE A 374 10.64 14.49 20.35
C PHE A 374 10.10 15.74 21.04
N GLY A 375 9.15 15.53 21.95
CA GLY A 375 8.48 16.56 22.71
C GLY A 375 9.20 16.86 24.02
N LEU A 376 9.42 18.15 24.31
CA LEU A 376 10.05 18.65 25.53
C LEU A 376 9.16 19.72 26.19
N LYS A 377 9.18 19.80 27.53
CA LYS A 377 8.63 20.93 28.30
C LYS A 377 9.75 21.74 28.94
N GLU A 378 9.79 23.04 28.65
CA GLU A 378 10.69 23.97 29.31
C GLU A 378 10.34 24.19 30.78
N ALA A 379 11.36 24.19 31.64
CA ALA A 379 11.19 24.25 33.10
C ALA A 379 11.98 25.40 33.77
N SER A 380 12.93 26.05 33.08
CA SER A 380 13.73 27.12 33.72
C SER A 380 12.97 28.43 33.94
N GLY A 381 11.84 28.64 33.25
CA GLY A 381 11.09 29.90 33.30
C GLY A 381 11.85 31.09 32.67
N THR A 382 12.93 30.81 31.93
CA THR A 382 13.75 31.83 31.27
C THR A 382 13.26 32.16 29.87
N ALA A 383 13.71 33.28 29.31
CA ALA A 383 13.40 33.68 27.94
C ALA A 383 13.82 32.61 26.91
N ALA A 384 13.25 32.69 25.70
CA ALA A 384 13.49 31.71 24.65
C ALA A 384 14.98 31.59 24.27
N LYS A 385 15.49 30.36 24.18
CA LYS A 385 16.89 30.04 23.81
C LYS A 385 16.93 28.97 22.73
N ASN A 386 17.89 29.08 21.82
CA ASN A 386 18.12 28.06 20.81
C ASN A 386 18.84 26.86 21.42
N ILE A 387 18.39 25.66 21.08
CA ILE A 387 18.99 24.38 21.44
C ILE A 387 19.22 23.53 20.18
N ALA A 388 20.19 22.63 20.22
CA ALA A 388 20.53 21.70 19.14
C ALA A 388 20.80 20.29 19.67
N PHE A 389 20.62 19.31 18.78
CA PHE A 389 20.60 17.88 19.09
C PHE A 389 21.73 17.19 18.33
N TYR A 390 22.71 16.61 19.01
CA TYR A 390 23.93 16.06 18.42
C TYR A 390 24.01 14.55 18.64
N PRO A 391 24.10 13.71 17.59
CA PRO A 391 24.18 12.26 17.72
C PRO A 391 25.32 11.80 18.63
N ILE A 392 25.06 10.84 19.52
CA ILE A 392 26.10 10.20 20.33
C ILE A 392 26.75 9.07 19.53
N THR A 393 28.06 8.89 19.66
CA THR A 393 28.83 7.88 18.89
C THR A 393 29.26 6.66 19.71
N THR A 394 29.01 6.65 21.02
CA THR A 394 29.30 5.54 21.94
C THR A 394 28.03 5.03 22.62
N ASP A 395 28.05 3.77 23.07
CA ASP A 395 26.96 3.22 23.86
C ASP A 395 26.97 3.80 25.27
N TRP A 396 25.78 4.01 25.84
CA TRP A 396 25.57 4.48 27.21
C TRP A 396 24.18 4.05 27.69
N THR A 397 23.97 4.10 29.00
CA THR A 397 22.67 3.94 29.66
C THR A 397 22.47 5.07 30.65
N GLU A 398 21.23 5.34 31.06
CA GLU A 398 20.90 6.35 32.06
C GLU A 398 21.75 6.24 33.33
N SER A 399 22.11 5.01 33.74
CA SER A 399 22.95 4.72 34.91
C SER A 399 24.47 4.89 34.71
N THR A 400 24.93 4.99 33.45
CA THR A 400 26.36 5.08 33.10
C THR A 400 26.74 6.41 32.44
N ALA A 401 25.78 7.25 32.09
CA ALA A 401 26.00 8.55 31.48
C ALA A 401 26.84 9.45 32.41
N THR A 402 27.93 10.01 31.88
CA THR A 402 28.79 10.97 32.58
C THR A 402 29.37 11.97 31.58
N TYR A 403 29.66 13.20 32.04
CA TYR A 403 30.27 14.21 31.19
C TYR A 403 31.62 13.77 30.64
N ALA A 404 32.49 13.16 31.47
CA ALA A 404 33.78 12.62 31.04
C ALA A 404 33.63 11.53 29.95
N GLY A 405 32.62 10.67 30.08
CA GLY A 405 32.39 9.56 29.15
C GLY A 405 31.85 9.99 27.78
N ILE A 406 31.03 11.05 27.72
CA ILE A 406 30.38 11.49 26.47
C ILE A 406 31.02 12.78 25.95
N ILE A 407 30.88 13.88 26.68
CA ILE A 407 31.32 15.22 26.23
C ILE A 407 32.85 15.36 26.31
N GLY A 408 33.45 15.07 27.47
CA GLY A 408 34.89 15.18 27.70
C GLY A 408 35.73 14.26 26.80
N SER A 409 35.14 13.17 26.31
CA SER A 409 35.77 12.24 25.36
C SER A 409 35.42 12.53 23.89
N ASN A 410 34.63 13.56 23.59
CA ASN A 410 34.13 13.89 22.24
C ASN A 410 33.39 12.72 21.56
N ASN A 411 32.61 11.94 22.31
CA ASN A 411 31.84 10.81 21.79
C ASN A 411 30.47 11.25 21.24
N TYR A 412 30.46 12.31 20.44
CA TYR A 412 29.28 12.83 19.76
C TYR A 412 29.66 13.52 18.45
N SER A 413 28.70 13.63 17.52
CA SER A 413 28.88 14.31 16.24
C SER A 413 28.83 15.82 16.40
N SER A 414 29.67 16.55 15.66
CA SER A 414 29.62 18.03 15.60
C SER A 414 28.45 18.57 14.76
N THR A 415 27.79 17.71 13.98
CA THR A 415 26.65 18.09 13.13
C THR A 415 25.35 17.75 13.85
N PRO A 416 24.46 18.74 14.08
CA PRO A 416 23.20 18.49 14.76
C PRO A 416 22.19 17.80 13.83
N ILE A 417 21.35 16.93 14.40
CA ILE A 417 20.16 16.35 13.78
C ILE A 417 19.16 17.46 13.48
N THR A 418 18.92 18.31 14.48
CA THR A 418 17.92 19.37 14.44
C THR A 418 18.29 20.47 15.45
N TYR A 419 17.69 21.64 15.30
CA TYR A 419 17.83 22.77 16.22
C TYR A 419 16.58 23.64 16.21
N GLY A 420 16.33 24.35 17.31
CA GLY A 420 15.18 25.24 17.42
C GLY A 420 15.17 26.03 18.73
N SER A 421 14.28 27.01 18.83
CA SER A 421 14.12 27.83 20.04
C SER A 421 13.14 27.20 21.02
N LEU A 422 13.50 27.11 22.30
CA LEU A 422 12.64 26.68 23.39
C LEU A 422 12.29 27.87 24.29
N GLY A 423 11.02 28.28 24.28
CA GLY A 423 10.44 29.43 24.96
C GLY A 423 10.19 29.22 26.45
N ASN A 424 9.78 30.29 27.14
CA ASN A 424 9.44 30.24 28.58
C ASN A 424 8.18 29.39 28.80
N ASN A 425 8.29 28.34 29.63
CA ASN A 425 7.24 27.36 29.92
C ASN A 425 6.60 26.73 28.66
N GLU A 426 7.31 26.75 27.53
CA GLU A 426 6.84 26.21 26.25
C GLU A 426 6.94 24.68 26.26
N ALA A 427 5.90 24.00 25.75
CA ALA A 427 5.99 22.61 25.33
C ALA A 427 6.23 22.59 23.82
N LYS A 428 7.23 21.85 23.34
CA LYS A 428 7.67 21.91 21.96
C LYS A 428 8.14 20.56 21.42
N GLU A 429 7.73 20.26 20.20
CA GLU A 429 8.20 19.11 19.44
C GLU A 429 9.37 19.50 18.53
N PHE A 430 10.45 18.71 18.58
CA PHE A 430 11.61 18.82 17.69
C PHE A 430 11.60 17.67 16.70
N ASP A 431 11.68 17.99 15.40
CA ASP A 431 11.73 16.98 14.33
C ASP A 431 13.10 16.30 14.30
N ILE A 432 13.11 14.99 14.57
CA ILE A 432 14.28 14.13 14.56
C ILE A 432 14.18 13.05 13.48
N THR A 433 13.21 13.17 12.56
CA THR A 433 12.89 12.18 11.52
C THR A 433 14.13 11.73 10.74
N SER A 434 14.98 12.69 10.35
CA SER A 434 16.17 12.43 9.54
C SER A 434 17.18 11.48 10.19
N TYR A 435 17.18 11.41 11.52
CA TYR A 435 18.06 10.55 12.30
C TYR A 435 17.58 9.10 12.37
N PHE A 436 16.26 8.89 12.25
CA PHE A 436 15.68 7.55 12.24
C PHE A 436 15.57 7.05 10.79
N VAL A 437 14.88 7.76 9.91
CA VAL A 437 14.47 7.27 8.57
C VAL A 437 15.63 7.08 7.57
N ASN A 438 16.78 7.75 7.76
CA ASN A 438 17.90 7.72 6.78
C ASN A 438 19.09 6.83 7.18
N ASN A 439 19.03 6.12 8.31
CA ASN A 439 20.14 5.28 8.77
C ASN A 439 19.86 3.81 8.37
N GLU A 440 20.57 3.32 7.34
CA GLU A 440 20.54 1.89 6.95
C GLU A 440 21.13 0.98 8.03
N ASP A 441 21.94 1.52 8.95
CA ASP A 441 22.44 0.85 10.15
C ASP A 441 21.65 1.34 11.39
N SER A 442 20.96 0.47 12.11
CA SER A 442 20.17 0.83 13.33
C SER A 442 21.03 1.29 14.51
N THR A 443 22.32 0.95 14.52
CA THR A 443 23.24 1.11 15.66
C THR A 443 23.52 2.54 16.11
N PRO A 444 23.57 3.59 15.25
CA PRO A 444 23.72 4.96 15.71
C PRO A 444 22.48 5.45 16.46
N ALA A 445 21.27 5.06 16.05
CA ALA A 445 20.04 5.67 16.54
C ALA A 445 19.56 5.08 17.89
N GLU A 446 20.04 3.89 18.26
CA GLU A 446 19.95 3.31 19.62
C GLU A 446 20.74 4.12 20.67
N ARG A 447 21.78 4.85 20.23
CA ARG A 447 22.64 5.66 21.12
C ARG A 447 22.05 7.03 21.42
N GLY A 448 21.04 7.47 20.67
CA GLY A 448 20.41 8.78 20.87
C GLY A 448 21.37 9.97 20.66
N PHE A 449 21.14 11.06 21.38
CA PHE A 449 21.82 12.33 21.15
C PHE A 449 22.08 13.09 22.44
N VAL A 450 23.03 14.04 22.40
CA VAL A 450 23.14 15.09 23.41
C VAL A 450 22.44 16.37 22.96
N VAL A 451 21.79 17.05 23.88
CA VAL A 451 21.14 18.34 23.70
C VAL A 451 22.00 19.41 24.36
N HIS A 452 22.17 20.56 23.69
CA HIS A 452 22.85 21.73 24.24
C HIS A 452 22.33 23.04 23.66
N VAL A 453 22.61 24.15 24.32
CA VAL A 453 22.32 25.49 23.80
C VAL A 453 23.12 25.75 22.51
N TYR A 454 22.50 26.43 21.54
CA TYR A 454 23.03 26.57 20.18
C TYR A 454 23.19 28.03 19.76
N GLY A 455 24.32 28.33 19.12
CA GLY A 455 24.62 29.66 18.58
C GLY A 455 25.17 30.66 19.61
N TYR A 456 25.74 30.16 20.71
CA TYR A 456 26.36 30.95 21.77
C TYR A 456 27.86 30.64 21.85
N SER A 457 28.67 31.59 22.31
CA SER A 457 30.08 31.33 22.60
C SER A 457 30.22 30.65 23.98
N GLU A 458 31.28 29.88 24.18
CA GLU A 458 31.56 29.23 25.47
C GLU A 458 31.67 30.21 26.64
N ALA A 459 32.04 31.46 26.36
CA ALA A 459 32.16 32.52 27.37
C ALA A 459 30.81 33.15 27.78
N ASP A 460 29.72 32.90 27.04
CA ASP A 460 28.39 33.51 27.24
C ASP A 460 27.26 32.50 26.99
N LEU A 461 27.40 31.30 27.58
CA LEU A 461 26.38 30.27 27.48
C LEU A 461 25.15 30.66 28.33
N PRO A 462 23.94 30.71 27.75
CA PRO A 462 22.73 30.92 28.54
C PRO A 462 22.36 29.65 29.31
N TYR A 463 21.75 29.81 30.48
CA TYR A 463 21.10 28.70 31.19
C TYR A 463 19.74 28.38 30.54
N LYS A 464 19.44 27.08 30.41
CA LYS A 464 18.12 26.57 30.03
C LYS A 464 17.87 25.23 30.72
N GLN A 465 16.61 24.89 30.98
CA GLN A 465 16.23 23.64 31.63
C GLN A 465 14.91 23.11 31.06
N PHE A 466 14.75 21.80 30.99
CA PHE A 466 13.51 21.12 30.63
C PHE A 466 13.21 19.93 31.57
N CYS A 467 11.94 19.50 31.63
CA CYS A 467 11.51 18.36 32.43
C CYS A 467 12.18 17.06 31.96
N SER A 468 12.72 16.27 32.88
CA SER A 468 13.38 14.99 32.57
C SER A 468 12.41 13.82 32.45
N SER A 469 12.96 12.67 32.05
CA SER A 469 12.30 11.38 32.16
C SER A 469 11.83 11.14 33.60
N GLU A 470 12.51 11.58 34.65
CA GLU A 470 12.08 11.39 36.03
C GLU A 470 11.12 12.46 36.57
N TYR A 471 10.80 13.47 35.76
CA TYR A 471 9.89 14.53 36.17
C TYR A 471 8.51 13.99 36.56
N SER A 472 8.10 14.34 37.77
CA SER A 472 6.89 13.82 38.40
C SER A 472 6.14 14.96 39.09
N ALA A 473 5.48 15.81 38.30
CA ALA A 473 4.51 16.78 38.80
C ALA A 473 3.08 16.43 38.35
N GLU A 474 2.12 17.26 38.73
CA GLU A 474 0.68 17.22 38.44
C GLU A 474 0.33 16.31 37.24
N ASN A 475 -0.31 15.16 37.49
CA ASN A 475 -0.75 14.21 36.47
C ASN A 475 0.32 13.48 35.64
N GLY A 476 1.62 13.58 35.94
CA GLY A 476 2.66 13.09 35.03
C GLY A 476 2.79 13.96 33.77
N ALA A 477 2.16 15.14 33.77
CA ALA A 477 2.29 16.16 32.75
C ALA A 477 3.76 16.56 32.58
N TYR A 478 4.13 16.94 31.35
CA TYR A 478 5.40 17.59 31.03
C TYR A 478 6.65 16.70 30.89
N ARG A 479 6.56 15.39 31.12
CA ARG A 479 7.65 14.45 30.78
C ARG A 479 7.94 14.47 29.28
N PRO A 480 9.18 14.19 28.85
CA PRO A 480 9.49 14.02 27.44
C PRO A 480 8.62 12.92 26.81
N TYR A 481 8.23 13.11 25.56
CA TYR A 481 7.40 12.15 24.81
C TYR A 481 7.84 12.04 23.36
N LEU A 482 7.39 10.99 22.68
CA LEU A 482 7.61 10.81 21.26
C LEU A 482 6.31 10.99 20.49
N VAL A 483 6.41 11.59 19.32
CA VAL A 483 5.34 11.60 18.32
C VAL A 483 5.91 11.03 17.05
N TYR A 484 5.34 9.95 16.54
CA TYR A 484 5.72 9.45 15.23
C TYR A 484 4.51 9.30 14.34
N SER A 485 4.72 9.51 13.04
CA SER A 485 3.70 9.31 12.02
C SER A 485 4.10 8.18 11.10
N PHE A 486 3.11 7.43 10.64
CA PHE A 486 3.34 6.30 9.74
C PHE A 486 2.29 6.23 8.64
N GLU A 487 2.68 5.58 7.54
CA GLU A 487 1.78 5.22 6.45
C GLU A 487 1.54 3.71 6.45
N PRO A 488 0.31 3.25 6.14
CA PRO A 488 0.07 1.83 6.01
C PRO A 488 0.89 1.22 4.86
N LEU A 489 1.41 0.03 5.10
CA LEU A 489 2.18 -0.74 4.14
C LEU A 489 1.41 -2.02 3.81
N LEU A 490 1.25 -2.28 2.51
CA LEU A 490 0.72 -3.54 2.00
C LEU A 490 1.77 -4.18 1.11
N THR A 491 2.21 -5.38 1.46
CA THR A 491 3.23 -6.13 0.70
C THR A 491 2.64 -7.44 0.19
N ILE A 492 2.93 -7.77 -1.06
CA ILE A 492 2.63 -9.08 -1.65
C ILE A 492 3.90 -9.93 -1.61
N SER A 493 3.75 -11.18 -1.16
CA SER A 493 4.78 -12.21 -1.18
C SER A 493 4.41 -13.32 -2.17
N ASN A 494 5.41 -14.12 -2.57
CA ASN A 494 5.30 -15.21 -3.55
C ASN A 494 5.01 -14.81 -5.01
N ILE A 495 4.77 -13.53 -5.29
CA ILE A 495 4.72 -12.99 -6.65
C ILE A 495 5.87 -12.00 -6.82
N TYR A 496 6.97 -12.48 -7.41
CA TYR A 496 8.17 -11.68 -7.65
C TYR A 496 8.22 -11.21 -9.10
N SER A 497 8.40 -9.91 -9.28
CA SER A 497 8.61 -9.31 -10.60
C SER A 497 9.78 -10.01 -11.31
N ASN A 498 9.49 -10.59 -12.48
CA ASN A 498 10.43 -11.23 -13.43
C ASN A 498 10.91 -12.67 -13.13
N THR A 499 10.60 -13.27 -11.99
CA THR A 499 11.06 -14.65 -11.67
C THR A 499 9.93 -15.66 -11.51
N THR A 500 8.74 -15.21 -11.11
CA THR A 500 7.59 -16.10 -10.87
C THR A 500 6.83 -16.32 -12.18
N CYS A 501 6.85 -17.55 -12.67
CA CYS A 501 6.02 -17.98 -13.79
C CYS A 501 5.18 -19.19 -13.36
N LEU A 502 3.89 -19.17 -13.65
CA LEU A 502 3.01 -20.33 -13.47
C LEU A 502 2.73 -20.97 -14.82
N ARG A 503 2.62 -22.29 -14.91
CA ARG A 503 2.11 -22.92 -16.13
C ARG A 503 0.59 -22.88 -16.13
N ALA A 504 -0.02 -22.73 -17.31
CA ALA A 504 -1.47 -22.87 -17.44
C ALA A 504 -1.96 -24.20 -16.83
N GLY A 505 -2.97 -24.16 -15.97
CA GLY A 505 -3.50 -25.28 -15.20
C GLY A 505 -2.87 -25.50 -13.82
N GLU A 506 -1.78 -24.80 -13.49
CA GLU A 506 -1.21 -24.84 -12.13
C GLU A 506 -1.93 -23.85 -11.20
N THR A 507 -1.73 -24.05 -9.89
CA THR A 507 -2.21 -23.14 -8.85
C THR A 507 -1.05 -22.67 -7.97
N MET A 508 -1.20 -21.50 -7.36
CA MET A 508 -0.28 -20.97 -6.35
C MET A 508 -1.03 -20.18 -5.28
N LEU A 509 -0.46 -20.08 -4.09
CA LEU A 509 -0.99 -19.22 -3.03
C LEU A 509 -0.16 -17.94 -2.94
N ALA A 510 -0.76 -16.81 -3.30
CA ALA A 510 -0.21 -15.50 -2.99
C ALA A 510 -0.56 -15.14 -1.55
N THR A 511 0.38 -14.53 -0.83
CA THR A 511 0.14 -14.03 0.53
C THR A 511 0.43 -12.55 0.57
N ALA A 512 -0.33 -11.81 1.37
CA ALA A 512 -0.10 -10.41 1.59
C ALA A 512 -0.11 -10.12 3.09
N SER A 513 0.76 -9.20 3.48
CA SER A 513 0.79 -8.64 4.84
C SER A 513 0.45 -7.16 4.73
N CYS A 514 -0.55 -6.75 5.51
CA CYS A 514 -0.88 -5.35 5.70
C CYS A 514 -0.48 -4.96 7.11
N SER A 515 0.27 -3.87 7.23
CA SER A 515 0.65 -3.26 8.48
C SER A 515 0.13 -1.83 8.47
N PRO A 516 -0.64 -1.39 9.47
CA PRO A 516 -1.43 -2.17 10.44
C PRO A 516 -2.20 -3.36 9.88
N SER A 517 -2.39 -4.39 10.72
CA SER A 517 -3.21 -5.56 10.38
C SER A 517 -4.59 -5.13 9.91
N SER A 518 -4.93 -5.48 8.68
CA SER A 518 -6.25 -5.29 8.09
C SER A 518 -6.58 -6.47 7.19
N THR A 519 -7.86 -6.62 6.88
CA THR A 519 -8.33 -7.66 5.96
C THR A 519 -7.86 -7.30 4.55
N VAL A 520 -7.21 -8.26 3.89
CA VAL A 520 -6.76 -8.12 2.51
C VAL A 520 -7.74 -8.83 1.58
N THR A 521 -8.11 -8.14 0.51
CA THR A 521 -8.89 -8.66 -0.63
C THR A 521 -8.00 -8.68 -1.87
N TRP A 522 -8.29 -9.59 -2.79
CA TRP A 522 -7.50 -9.81 -3.99
C TRP A 522 -8.29 -9.64 -5.27
N SER A 523 -7.63 -9.17 -6.33
CA SER A 523 -8.20 -9.08 -7.67
C SER A 523 -7.15 -9.34 -8.74
N THR A 524 -7.62 -9.70 -9.94
CA THR A 524 -6.83 -9.94 -11.15
C THR A 524 -7.25 -8.95 -12.23
N SER A 525 -6.32 -8.43 -13.02
CA SER A 525 -6.67 -7.54 -14.14
C SER A 525 -7.33 -8.27 -15.31
N ASP A 526 -7.21 -9.60 -15.38
CA ASP A 526 -7.78 -10.45 -16.42
C ASP A 526 -7.97 -11.89 -15.89
N CYS A 527 -9.19 -12.21 -15.45
CA CYS A 527 -9.52 -13.54 -14.93
C CYS A 527 -9.44 -14.62 -16.00
N THR A 528 -9.47 -14.25 -17.28
CA THR A 528 -9.31 -15.21 -18.35
C THR A 528 -7.87 -15.74 -18.40
N ILE A 529 -6.87 -14.96 -17.95
CA ILE A 529 -5.44 -15.33 -17.83
C ILE A 529 -5.15 -16.07 -16.52
N ALA A 530 -5.54 -15.49 -15.40
CA ALA A 530 -5.46 -16.13 -14.09
C ALA A 530 -6.60 -15.69 -13.19
N GLU A 531 -7.29 -16.65 -12.61
CA GLU A 531 -8.29 -16.43 -11.58
C GLU A 531 -7.62 -16.30 -10.21
N ILE A 532 -8.22 -15.53 -9.31
CA ILE A 532 -7.76 -15.39 -7.94
C ILE A 532 -8.96 -15.36 -6.99
N ASP A 533 -8.89 -16.16 -5.92
CA ASP A 533 -9.86 -16.09 -4.84
C ASP A 533 -9.68 -14.78 -4.06
N GLU A 534 -10.75 -13.99 -3.97
CA GLU A 534 -10.75 -12.65 -3.36
C GLU A 534 -10.30 -12.66 -1.90
N ASN A 535 -10.56 -13.74 -1.15
CA ASN A 535 -10.32 -13.78 0.30
C ASN A 535 -9.06 -14.56 0.67
N THR A 536 -8.66 -15.55 -0.13
CA THR A 536 -7.51 -16.40 0.19
C THR A 536 -6.25 -16.07 -0.59
N GLY A 537 -6.35 -15.33 -1.71
CA GLY A 537 -5.21 -15.11 -2.61
C GLY A 537 -4.77 -16.38 -3.37
N SER A 538 -5.65 -17.39 -3.46
CA SER A 538 -5.38 -18.60 -4.24
C SER A 538 -5.53 -18.30 -5.72
N ILE A 539 -4.44 -18.44 -6.47
CA ILE A 539 -4.38 -18.15 -7.91
C ILE A 539 -4.46 -19.45 -8.69
N THR A 540 -5.30 -19.48 -9.72
CA THR A 540 -5.38 -20.55 -10.71
C THR A 540 -4.96 -19.99 -12.07
N ALA A 541 -3.89 -20.52 -12.65
CA ALA A 541 -3.51 -20.14 -14.00
C ALA A 541 -4.46 -20.77 -15.01
N VAL A 542 -5.14 -19.95 -15.79
CA VAL A 542 -6.13 -20.42 -16.77
C VAL A 542 -5.48 -20.56 -18.15
N ARG A 543 -4.83 -19.49 -18.63
CA ARG A 543 -4.16 -19.49 -19.94
C ARG A 543 -2.83 -18.73 -19.88
N MET A 544 -2.03 -18.93 -20.92
CA MET A 544 -0.80 -18.17 -21.11
C MET A 544 -1.08 -16.67 -21.27
N GLY A 545 -0.26 -15.83 -20.63
CA GLY A 545 -0.44 -14.39 -20.67
C GLY A 545 0.36 -13.67 -19.58
N VAL A 546 0.14 -12.37 -19.46
CA VAL A 546 0.66 -11.55 -18.35
C VAL A 546 -0.52 -10.82 -17.73
N VAL A 547 -0.63 -10.87 -16.41
CA VAL A 547 -1.75 -10.30 -15.66
C VAL A 547 -1.24 -9.57 -14.42
N ASP A 548 -1.93 -8.52 -14.01
CA ASP A 548 -1.66 -7.80 -12.78
C ASP A 548 -2.50 -8.40 -11.64
N ILE A 549 -1.84 -8.90 -10.60
CA ILE A 549 -2.48 -9.37 -9.37
C ILE A 549 -2.39 -8.26 -8.33
N THR A 550 -3.54 -7.86 -7.81
CA THR A 550 -3.66 -6.72 -6.89
C THR A 550 -4.18 -7.20 -5.54
N ALA A 551 -3.43 -6.91 -4.48
CA ALA A 551 -3.90 -6.96 -3.10
C ALA A 551 -4.46 -5.58 -2.73
N ARG A 552 -5.55 -5.56 -1.98
CA ARG A 552 -6.22 -4.36 -1.49
C ARG A 552 -6.56 -4.53 -0.02
N ALA A 553 -6.24 -3.53 0.79
CA ALA A 553 -6.67 -3.45 2.18
C ALA A 553 -7.27 -2.07 2.45
N VAL A 554 -8.23 -2.00 3.37
CA VAL A 554 -8.72 -0.73 3.89
C VAL A 554 -8.09 -0.52 5.25
N VAL A 555 -7.21 0.47 5.35
CA VAL A 555 -6.57 0.85 6.61
C VAL A 555 -6.95 2.28 6.91
N PHE A 556 -7.53 2.53 8.08
CA PHE A 556 -8.00 3.85 8.49
C PHE A 556 -9.03 4.47 7.53
N GLY A 557 -9.84 3.65 6.86
CA GLY A 557 -10.82 4.13 5.86
C GLY A 557 -10.18 4.60 4.54
N LYS A 558 -8.87 4.42 4.35
CA LYS A 558 -8.18 4.60 3.09
C LYS A 558 -7.91 3.24 2.47
N GLU A 559 -8.09 3.17 1.16
CA GLU A 559 -7.70 2.02 0.38
C GLU A 559 -6.19 2.06 0.11
N VAL A 560 -5.52 0.94 0.37
CA VAL A 560 -4.11 0.72 0.11
C VAL A 560 -4.01 -0.49 -0.81
N THR A 561 -3.27 -0.34 -1.90
CA THR A 561 -3.12 -1.38 -2.91
C THR A 561 -1.66 -1.69 -3.17
N ASN A 562 -1.38 -2.95 -3.49
CA ASN A 562 -0.10 -3.38 -4.03
C ASN A 562 -0.39 -4.28 -5.24
N THR A 563 0.30 -4.04 -6.35
CA THR A 563 0.07 -4.77 -7.60
C THR A 563 1.37 -5.38 -8.09
N GLN A 564 1.33 -6.68 -8.40
CA GLN A 564 2.45 -7.43 -8.95
C GLN A 564 2.10 -8.11 -10.27
N LYS A 565 3.05 -8.13 -11.19
CA LYS A 565 2.92 -8.81 -12.48
C LYS A 565 3.14 -10.31 -12.34
N LEU A 566 2.16 -11.10 -12.76
CA LEU A 566 2.26 -12.55 -12.89
C LEU A 566 2.30 -12.94 -14.37
N THR A 567 3.29 -13.77 -14.74
CA THR A 567 3.40 -14.33 -16.09
C THR A 567 2.96 -15.79 -16.10
N ILE A 568 2.00 -16.12 -16.97
CA ILE A 568 1.56 -17.49 -17.20
C ILE A 568 2.21 -18.02 -18.49
N ILE A 569 2.96 -19.10 -18.37
CA ILE A 569 3.69 -19.76 -19.45
C ILE A 569 2.91 -21.00 -19.96
N PRO A 570 3.25 -21.56 -21.15
CA PRO A 570 2.51 -22.66 -21.74
C PRO A 570 2.50 -23.92 -20.86
N SER A 571 1.41 -24.68 -20.86
CA SER A 571 1.40 -26.04 -20.30
C SER A 571 2.13 -27.04 -21.21
N ASP A 572 2.41 -28.23 -20.68
CA ASP A 572 2.86 -29.34 -21.52
C ASP A 572 1.74 -29.71 -22.51
N GLY A 573 2.12 -30.03 -23.75
CA GLY A 573 1.14 -30.29 -24.80
C GLY A 573 1.69 -30.18 -26.21
N THR A 574 0.83 -30.39 -27.19
CA THR A 574 1.14 -30.19 -28.61
C THR A 574 0.72 -28.78 -29.04
N TYR A 575 1.60 -28.09 -29.73
CA TYR A 575 1.44 -26.72 -30.18
C TYR A 575 1.92 -26.55 -31.63
N PHE A 576 1.35 -25.56 -32.30
CA PHE A 576 1.88 -24.97 -33.53
C PHE A 576 2.66 -23.71 -33.18
N PHE A 577 3.65 -23.37 -34.01
CA PHE A 577 4.49 -22.18 -33.84
C PHE A 577 4.40 -21.35 -35.10
N GLU A 578 3.73 -20.22 -35.00
CA GLU A 578 3.54 -19.26 -36.08
C GLU A 578 4.50 -18.10 -35.92
N ASN A 579 5.20 -17.76 -36.99
CA ASN A 579 5.96 -16.52 -37.01
C ASN A 579 5.05 -15.35 -37.33
N LYS A 580 5.11 -14.28 -36.54
CA LYS A 580 4.22 -13.12 -36.67
C LYS A 580 4.44 -12.33 -37.97
N LYS A 581 5.68 -12.25 -38.45
CA LYS A 581 6.00 -11.54 -39.70
C LYS A 581 5.48 -12.29 -40.91
N GLU A 582 5.86 -13.57 -41.01
CA GLU A 582 5.62 -14.36 -42.21
C GLU A 582 4.18 -14.92 -42.25
N ASN A 583 3.49 -15.01 -41.10
CA ASN A 583 2.22 -15.74 -40.93
C ASN A 583 2.32 -17.21 -41.38
N LEU A 584 3.52 -17.78 -41.26
CA LEU A 584 3.84 -19.17 -41.60
C LEU A 584 4.21 -19.95 -40.34
N TYR A 585 4.07 -21.28 -40.42
CA TYR A 585 4.28 -22.19 -39.30
C TYR A 585 5.61 -22.93 -39.42
N SER A 586 6.30 -23.06 -38.28
CA SER A 586 7.54 -23.82 -38.24
C SER A 586 7.26 -25.32 -38.37
N GLY A 587 8.02 -26.00 -39.23
CA GLY A 587 7.87 -27.43 -39.44
C GLY A 587 9.01 -28.05 -40.20
N VAL A 588 8.91 -29.37 -40.39
CA VAL A 588 9.91 -30.16 -41.11
C VAL A 588 9.20 -31.06 -42.11
N LYS A 589 9.70 -31.09 -43.34
CA LYS A 589 9.18 -31.99 -44.37
C LYS A 589 9.31 -33.44 -43.91
N THR A 590 8.18 -34.14 -43.89
CA THR A 590 8.03 -35.50 -43.33
C THR A 590 9.00 -36.51 -43.94
N GLY A 591 9.26 -36.44 -45.25
CA GLY A 591 10.24 -37.29 -45.94
C GLY A 591 11.71 -36.99 -45.62
N GLU A 592 12.00 -35.89 -44.93
CA GLU A 592 13.36 -35.40 -44.65
C GLU A 592 13.65 -35.32 -43.14
N ILE A 593 12.80 -35.89 -42.29
CA ILE A 593 12.98 -35.87 -40.83
C ILE A 593 14.25 -36.65 -40.46
N GLY A 594 15.25 -35.93 -39.95
CA GLY A 594 16.53 -36.47 -39.54
C GLY A 594 17.28 -35.54 -38.59
N SER A 595 18.31 -36.06 -37.90
CA SER A 595 19.17 -35.21 -37.07
C SER A 595 20.01 -34.30 -37.96
N GLY A 596 20.12 -33.02 -37.59
CA GLY A 596 20.78 -31.98 -38.38
C GLY A 596 19.88 -31.36 -39.45
N GLN A 597 18.65 -31.86 -39.63
CA GLN A 597 17.72 -31.28 -40.60
C GLN A 597 17.29 -29.88 -40.16
N MET A 598 17.28 -28.94 -41.11
CA MET A 598 16.80 -27.57 -40.89
C MET A 598 15.29 -27.54 -40.65
N VAL A 599 14.86 -26.62 -39.78
CA VAL A 599 13.44 -26.30 -39.61
C VAL A 599 13.06 -25.17 -40.56
N LEU A 600 11.92 -25.33 -41.23
CA LEU A 600 11.43 -24.44 -42.27
C LEU A 600 10.18 -23.69 -41.79
N LEU A 601 9.80 -22.64 -42.50
CA LEU A 601 8.47 -22.04 -42.44
C LEU A 601 7.65 -22.48 -43.65
N ASP A 602 6.38 -22.81 -43.42
CA ASP A 602 5.43 -23.12 -44.49
C ASP A 602 3.99 -22.79 -44.08
N ASP A 603 3.10 -22.75 -45.07
CA ASP A 603 1.66 -22.60 -44.86
C ASP A 603 1.16 -23.72 -43.95
N TYR A 604 0.06 -23.47 -43.23
CA TYR A 604 -0.55 -24.49 -42.39
C TYR A 604 -0.93 -25.73 -43.21
N ASP A 605 -0.37 -26.89 -42.84
CA ASP A 605 -0.61 -28.17 -43.50
C ASP A 605 -1.50 -29.06 -42.62
N GLU A 606 -2.73 -29.27 -43.08
CA GLU A 606 -3.79 -30.02 -42.38
C GLU A 606 -3.66 -31.54 -42.53
N LEU A 607 -2.73 -32.01 -43.37
CA LEU A 607 -2.62 -33.43 -43.71
C LEU A 607 -1.70 -34.18 -42.73
N PRO A 608 -2.00 -35.46 -42.43
CA PRO A 608 -1.29 -36.23 -41.41
C PRO A 608 0.20 -36.44 -41.75
N VAL A 609 1.00 -36.60 -40.70
CA VAL A 609 2.48 -36.76 -40.69
C VAL A 609 2.97 -37.95 -41.55
N THR A 610 2.06 -38.79 -42.04
CA THR A 610 2.36 -40.02 -42.80
C THR A 610 2.66 -39.80 -44.29
N ASN A 611 2.34 -38.64 -44.87
CA ASN A 611 2.58 -38.39 -46.30
C ASN A 611 3.90 -37.64 -46.52
N THR A 612 4.88 -38.28 -47.16
CA THR A 612 6.28 -37.83 -47.30
C THR A 612 6.48 -36.46 -47.97
N ASN A 613 5.46 -35.94 -48.67
CA ASN A 613 5.49 -34.63 -49.32
C ASN A 613 4.96 -33.48 -48.45
N HIS A 614 4.47 -33.76 -47.24
CA HIS A 614 3.85 -32.79 -46.33
C HIS A 614 4.81 -32.30 -45.25
N ILE A 615 4.47 -31.18 -44.61
CA ILE A 615 5.26 -30.60 -43.53
C ILE A 615 4.65 -30.96 -42.17
N CYS A 616 5.46 -31.55 -41.29
CA CYS A 616 5.07 -31.79 -39.90
C CYS A 616 5.28 -30.51 -39.09
N GLN A 617 4.19 -29.90 -38.61
CA GLN A 617 4.19 -28.63 -37.87
C GLN A 617 3.79 -28.79 -36.39
N TYR A 618 3.67 -30.02 -35.91
CA TYR A 618 3.21 -30.33 -34.55
C TYR A 618 4.40 -30.44 -33.60
N TRP A 619 4.46 -29.56 -32.60
CA TRP A 619 5.54 -29.51 -31.63
C TRP A 619 5.04 -29.81 -30.21
N ILE A 620 5.62 -30.80 -29.56
CA ILE A 620 5.33 -31.19 -28.18
C ILE A 620 6.25 -30.40 -27.25
N LEU A 621 5.67 -29.52 -26.44
CA LEU A 621 6.35 -28.84 -25.35
C LEU A 621 6.37 -29.76 -24.13
N ASN A 622 7.56 -29.97 -23.56
CA ASN A 622 7.72 -30.65 -22.28
C ASN A 622 8.57 -29.77 -21.36
N TYR A 623 8.00 -29.36 -20.24
CA TYR A 623 8.65 -28.56 -19.22
C TYR A 623 9.75 -29.38 -18.53
N VAL A 624 10.92 -28.74 -18.33
CA VAL A 624 12.10 -29.38 -17.74
C VAL A 624 12.67 -28.60 -16.55
N GLY A 625 11.88 -27.67 -15.98
CA GLY A 625 12.26 -26.86 -14.82
C GLY A 625 12.98 -25.55 -15.17
N ASN A 626 13.05 -24.63 -14.19
CA ASN A 626 13.68 -23.31 -14.30
C ASN A 626 13.19 -22.49 -15.50
N ASN A 627 11.88 -22.52 -15.80
CA ASN A 627 11.26 -21.82 -16.94
C ASN A 627 11.75 -22.28 -18.32
N TYR A 628 12.28 -23.51 -18.44
CA TYR A 628 12.72 -24.10 -19.71
C TYR A 628 11.86 -25.29 -20.14
N TYR A 629 11.76 -25.47 -21.46
CA TYR A 629 11.08 -26.55 -22.15
C TYR A 629 12.03 -27.24 -23.12
N THR A 630 11.77 -28.51 -23.39
CA THR A 630 12.18 -29.14 -24.64
C THR A 630 11.02 -29.05 -25.63
N ILE A 631 11.34 -28.77 -26.89
CA ILE A 631 10.37 -28.67 -27.99
C ILE A 631 10.62 -29.85 -28.92
N LYS A 632 9.74 -30.85 -28.91
CA LYS A 632 9.91 -32.12 -29.65
C LYS A 632 8.98 -32.17 -30.85
N LEU A 633 9.46 -32.52 -32.03
CA LEU A 633 8.60 -32.75 -33.19
C LEU A 633 7.71 -33.99 -32.96
N LYS A 634 6.40 -33.88 -33.24
CA LYS A 634 5.44 -34.98 -33.09
C LYS A 634 5.49 -35.89 -34.31
N THR A 635 6.28 -36.94 -34.21
CA THR A 635 6.45 -37.96 -35.26
C THR A 635 5.87 -39.31 -34.83
N GLU A 636 5.49 -40.15 -35.79
CA GLU A 636 4.99 -41.52 -35.54
C GLU A 636 6.12 -42.56 -35.42
N GLY A 637 7.37 -42.18 -35.73
CA GLY A 637 8.54 -43.06 -35.66
C GLY A 637 9.10 -43.25 -34.24
N SER A 638 9.94 -44.26 -34.05
CA SER A 638 10.55 -44.57 -32.75
C SER A 638 11.62 -43.56 -32.29
N ALA A 639 12.19 -42.77 -33.21
CA ALA A 639 13.17 -41.74 -32.90
C ALA A 639 12.49 -40.43 -32.48
N SER A 640 13.01 -39.80 -31.42
CA SER A 640 12.56 -38.47 -30.97
C SER A 640 13.47 -37.38 -31.53
N TYR A 641 12.89 -36.35 -32.12
CA TYR A 641 13.62 -35.20 -32.67
C TYR A 641 13.22 -33.92 -31.92
N TYR A 642 14.20 -33.17 -31.47
CA TYR A 642 14.05 -31.96 -30.67
C TYR A 642 14.56 -30.74 -31.43
N LEU A 643 13.87 -29.61 -31.28
CA LEU A 643 14.33 -28.32 -31.77
C LEU A 643 15.63 -27.95 -31.06
N SER A 644 16.67 -27.68 -31.84
CA SER A 644 18.04 -27.48 -31.38
C SER A 644 18.70 -26.35 -32.15
N VAL A 645 19.82 -25.86 -31.62
CA VAL A 645 20.69 -24.91 -32.31
C VAL A 645 22.03 -25.57 -32.57
N ASN A 646 22.54 -25.50 -33.81
CA ASN A 646 23.85 -26.05 -34.17
C ASN A 646 25.00 -25.08 -33.81
N ALA A 647 26.23 -25.43 -34.19
CA ALA A 647 27.41 -24.61 -33.87
C ALA A 647 27.41 -23.26 -34.60
N ASP A 648 26.77 -23.18 -35.77
CA ASP A 648 26.70 -21.99 -36.62
C ASP A 648 25.54 -21.05 -36.24
N GLY A 649 24.70 -21.47 -35.28
CA GLY A 649 23.56 -20.69 -34.78
C GLY A 649 22.25 -20.90 -35.57
N GLU A 650 22.22 -21.91 -36.44
CA GLU A 650 21.06 -22.32 -37.21
C GLU A 650 20.15 -23.25 -36.40
N VAL A 651 18.86 -23.26 -36.74
CA VAL A 651 17.85 -24.02 -36.02
C VAL A 651 17.58 -25.35 -36.73
N VAL A 652 17.91 -26.44 -36.04
CA VAL A 652 17.93 -27.80 -36.58
C VAL A 652 17.22 -28.79 -35.67
N LEU A 653 16.92 -29.99 -36.19
CA LEU A 653 16.52 -31.13 -35.40
C LEU A 653 17.72 -31.85 -34.76
N SER A 654 17.56 -32.32 -33.53
CA SER A 654 18.52 -33.17 -32.83
C SER A 654 17.84 -34.39 -32.22
N THR A 655 18.52 -35.54 -32.20
CA THR A 655 18.07 -36.72 -31.44
C THR A 655 18.44 -36.66 -29.95
N THR A 656 19.17 -35.63 -29.53
CA THR A 656 19.57 -35.40 -28.13
C THR A 656 18.69 -34.37 -27.46
N ASN A 657 18.53 -34.44 -26.13
CA ASN A 657 17.73 -33.48 -25.35
C ASN A 657 18.39 -33.03 -24.03
N SER A 658 19.63 -33.43 -23.77
CA SER A 658 20.29 -33.22 -22.47
C SER A 658 21.04 -31.89 -22.38
N SER A 659 21.40 -31.28 -23.50
CA SER A 659 22.22 -30.06 -23.55
C SER A 659 21.40 -28.76 -23.39
N SER A 660 22.09 -27.62 -23.31
CA SER A 660 21.45 -26.30 -23.32
C SER A 660 20.87 -25.93 -24.70
N GLN A 661 21.38 -26.51 -25.79
CA GLN A 661 20.95 -26.18 -27.15
C GLN A 661 19.51 -26.61 -27.47
N GLN A 662 18.94 -27.56 -26.71
CA GLN A 662 17.56 -28.03 -26.88
C GLN A 662 16.59 -27.50 -25.81
N LYS A 663 17.03 -26.54 -24.98
CA LYS A 663 16.24 -25.98 -23.89
C LYS A 663 15.81 -24.57 -24.26
N TRP A 664 14.51 -24.33 -24.23
CA TRP A 664 13.88 -23.11 -24.71
C TRP A 664 13.01 -22.47 -23.62
N LYS A 665 13.04 -21.14 -23.52
CA LYS A 665 12.22 -20.35 -22.60
C LYS A 665 11.31 -19.43 -23.40
N PHE A 666 10.11 -19.18 -22.89
CA PHE A 666 9.17 -18.23 -23.45
C PHE A 666 9.14 -16.94 -22.64
N ALA A 667 9.00 -15.80 -23.31
CA ALA A 667 8.79 -14.50 -22.68
C ALA A 667 7.90 -13.63 -23.56
N PHE A 668 6.94 -12.92 -22.99
CA PHE A 668 6.06 -12.04 -23.73
C PHE A 668 6.78 -10.77 -24.22
N THR A 669 6.32 -10.23 -25.33
CA THR A 669 6.64 -8.90 -25.86
C THR A 669 5.55 -7.90 -25.48
N ASP A 670 5.76 -6.62 -25.75
CA ASP A 670 4.74 -5.57 -25.53
C ASP A 670 3.51 -5.76 -26.43
N SER A 671 3.69 -6.45 -27.58
CA SER A 671 2.62 -6.85 -28.50
C SER A 671 1.88 -8.12 -28.04
N TYR A 672 2.24 -8.69 -26.88
CA TYR A 672 1.77 -9.97 -26.35
C TYR A 672 2.15 -11.20 -27.18
N ALA A 673 2.98 -11.05 -28.22
CA ALA A 673 3.63 -12.18 -28.88
C ALA A 673 4.73 -12.77 -27.98
N LEU A 674 5.30 -13.90 -28.40
CA LEU A 674 6.32 -14.62 -27.64
C LEU A 674 7.70 -14.47 -28.27
N LYS A 675 8.69 -14.21 -27.41
CA LYS A 675 10.10 -14.50 -27.65
C LYS A 675 10.37 -15.95 -27.26
N VAL A 676 10.96 -16.71 -28.17
CA VAL A 676 11.40 -18.09 -27.91
C VAL A 676 12.92 -18.08 -27.75
N ILE A 677 13.41 -18.21 -26.52
CA ILE A 677 14.80 -17.95 -26.12
C ILE A 677 15.54 -19.28 -25.88
N ASN A 678 16.67 -19.47 -26.55
CA ASN A 678 17.47 -20.69 -26.35
C ASN A 678 18.39 -20.58 -25.12
N LYS A 679 18.53 -21.65 -24.35
CA LYS A 679 19.38 -21.67 -23.15
C LYS A 679 20.87 -21.57 -23.47
N SER A 680 21.35 -22.11 -24.60
CA SER A 680 22.76 -21.99 -24.97
C SER A 680 23.14 -20.57 -25.42
N ASN A 681 22.15 -19.71 -25.72
CA ASN A 681 22.36 -18.31 -26.07
C ASN A 681 21.20 -17.44 -25.58
N SER A 682 21.20 -17.13 -24.28
CA SER A 682 20.12 -16.40 -23.62
C SER A 682 19.92 -14.95 -24.09
N SER A 683 20.87 -14.41 -24.86
CA SER A 683 20.79 -13.06 -25.44
C SER A 683 20.06 -13.00 -26.78
N LYS A 684 19.69 -14.15 -27.34
CA LYS A 684 19.07 -14.29 -28.65
C LYS A 684 17.77 -15.10 -28.57
N CYS A 685 16.86 -14.80 -29.49
CA CYS A 685 15.60 -15.51 -29.67
C CYS A 685 15.52 -16.11 -31.08
N LEU A 686 14.60 -17.06 -31.22
CA LEU A 686 14.23 -17.65 -32.49
C LEU A 686 13.70 -16.55 -33.43
N SER A 687 14.25 -16.49 -34.63
CA SER A 687 13.97 -15.45 -35.61
C SER A 687 14.07 -16.01 -37.02
N VAL A 688 13.52 -15.27 -37.98
CA VAL A 688 13.49 -15.60 -39.40
C VAL A 688 14.35 -14.60 -40.17
N ASN A 689 15.25 -15.07 -41.04
CA ASN A 689 16.00 -14.18 -41.92
C ASN A 689 15.20 -13.76 -43.18
N TYR A 690 15.77 -12.87 -43.99
CA TYR A 690 15.20 -12.45 -45.28
C TYR A 690 15.00 -13.59 -46.30
N ALA A 691 15.64 -14.75 -46.10
CA ALA A 691 15.48 -15.93 -46.96
C ALA A 691 14.40 -16.89 -46.45
N GLY A 692 13.73 -16.59 -45.32
CA GLY A 692 12.71 -17.45 -44.71
C GLY A 692 13.26 -18.57 -43.82
N GLU A 693 14.56 -18.55 -43.49
CA GLU A 693 15.22 -19.59 -42.70
C GLU A 693 15.21 -19.23 -41.20
N LEU A 694 15.07 -20.25 -40.34
CA LEU A 694 15.09 -20.09 -38.89
C LEU A 694 16.52 -20.03 -38.34
N LEU A 695 16.80 -19.02 -37.53
CA LEU A 695 18.08 -18.84 -36.83
C LEU A 695 17.89 -18.17 -35.46
N LEU A 696 19.00 -17.96 -34.75
CA LEU A 696 19.04 -17.13 -33.56
C LEU A 696 19.52 -15.70 -33.83
N ASN A 697 18.68 -14.72 -33.52
CA ASN A 697 19.00 -13.28 -33.55
C ASN A 697 18.74 -12.59 -32.21
N ARG A 698 19.34 -11.41 -32.02
CA ARG A 698 18.99 -10.57 -30.86
C ARG A 698 17.58 -10.03 -31.07
N TYR A 699 16.78 -10.08 -30.01
CA TYR A 699 15.44 -9.49 -30.03
C TYR A 699 15.52 -7.99 -30.32
N THR A 700 14.64 -7.50 -31.19
CA THR A 700 14.46 -6.09 -31.48
C THR A 700 12.98 -5.75 -31.47
N ASN A 701 12.55 -4.86 -30.56
CA ASN A 701 11.19 -4.35 -30.55
C ASN A 701 10.99 -3.41 -31.75
N ASN A 702 10.51 -3.95 -32.87
CA ASN A 702 10.35 -3.26 -34.13
C ASN A 702 9.08 -3.75 -34.85
N THR A 703 8.78 -3.16 -36.00
CA THR A 703 7.61 -3.53 -36.81
C THR A 703 7.90 -4.62 -37.84
N ASP A 704 9.10 -5.22 -37.82
CA ASP A 704 9.46 -6.35 -38.70
C ASP A 704 8.93 -7.66 -38.11
N TYR A 705 8.84 -7.79 -36.78
CA TYR A 705 8.25 -8.93 -36.05
C TYR A 705 8.83 -10.32 -36.41
N SER A 706 9.98 -10.39 -37.11
CA SER A 706 10.60 -11.66 -37.53
C SER A 706 11.04 -12.55 -36.37
N ASP A 707 11.17 -11.97 -35.18
CA ASP A 707 11.57 -12.58 -33.92
C ASP A 707 10.42 -12.73 -32.91
N GLU A 708 9.18 -12.47 -33.34
CA GLU A 708 7.95 -12.62 -32.57
C GLU A 708 7.14 -13.83 -33.04
N TRP A 709 6.64 -14.62 -32.08
CA TRP A 709 5.95 -15.88 -32.35
C TRP A 709 4.60 -15.97 -31.64
N TYR A 710 3.64 -16.60 -32.29
CA TYR A 710 2.42 -17.08 -31.64
C TYR A 710 2.49 -18.60 -31.52
N ILE A 711 2.07 -19.15 -30.38
CA ILE A 711 1.89 -20.59 -30.24
C ILE A 711 0.44 -20.94 -29.94
N SER A 712 -0.09 -21.95 -30.59
CA SER A 712 -1.52 -22.33 -30.48
C SER A 712 -1.64 -23.84 -30.27
N LYS A 713 -2.60 -24.28 -29.46
CA LYS A 713 -2.92 -25.72 -29.33
C LYS A 713 -3.79 -26.21 -30.49
N TYR A 714 -4.50 -25.29 -31.12
CA TYR A 714 -5.55 -25.56 -32.10
C TYR A 714 -5.41 -24.61 -33.28
N GLN A 715 -5.65 -25.14 -34.48
CA GLN A 715 -5.50 -24.37 -35.70
C GLN A 715 -6.40 -24.83 -36.84
N THR A 716 -6.98 -23.89 -37.56
CA THR A 716 -7.82 -24.18 -38.73
C THR A 716 -7.52 -23.23 -39.88
N THR A 717 -7.91 -23.64 -41.08
CA THR A 717 -8.06 -22.74 -42.21
C THR A 717 -9.43 -22.03 -42.20
N LEU A 718 -9.47 -20.76 -42.60
CA LEU A 718 -10.67 -20.05 -43.06
C LEU A 718 -10.48 -19.60 -44.51
N SER A 719 -11.41 -19.98 -45.39
CA SER A 719 -11.39 -19.50 -46.78
C SER A 719 -12.24 -18.23 -46.91
N VAL A 720 -11.68 -17.12 -47.38
CA VAL A 720 -12.43 -15.87 -47.57
C VAL A 720 -12.74 -15.68 -49.05
N PHE A 721 -13.99 -15.37 -49.37
CA PHE A 721 -14.46 -15.10 -50.71
C PHE A 721 -15.12 -13.72 -50.76
N TYR A 722 -14.92 -12.97 -51.84
CA TYR A 722 -15.52 -11.63 -52.01
C TYR A 722 -16.05 -11.40 -53.43
N ASP A 723 -17.04 -10.54 -53.60
CA ASP A 723 -17.58 -10.20 -54.93
C ASP A 723 -17.04 -8.87 -55.48
N GLN A 724 -17.31 -8.57 -56.76
CA GLN A 724 -16.85 -7.33 -57.39
C GLN A 724 -17.45 -6.09 -56.71
N LYS A 725 -18.64 -6.20 -56.14
CA LYS A 725 -19.27 -5.08 -55.43
C LYS A 725 -18.62 -4.78 -54.09
N PHE A 726 -18.07 -5.78 -53.39
CA PHE A 726 -17.25 -5.55 -52.21
C PHE A 726 -16.06 -4.65 -52.55
N VAL A 727 -15.37 -4.94 -53.66
CA VAL A 727 -14.28 -4.11 -54.19
C VAL A 727 -14.76 -2.68 -54.52
N VAL A 728 -15.95 -2.53 -55.12
CA VAL A 728 -16.51 -1.20 -55.44
C VAL A 728 -16.88 -0.41 -54.19
N ARG A 729 -17.44 -1.06 -53.17
CA ARG A 729 -17.88 -0.42 -51.92
C ARG A 729 -16.72 0.15 -51.12
N TYR A 730 -15.62 -0.60 -51.05
CA TYR A 730 -14.45 -0.23 -50.24
C TYR A 730 -13.29 0.36 -51.05
N GLY A 731 -13.39 0.37 -52.38
CA GLY A 731 -12.37 0.87 -53.28
C GLY A 731 -11.37 -0.21 -53.70
N ALA A 732 -10.98 -0.17 -54.98
CA ALA A 732 -10.10 -1.16 -55.60
C ALA A 732 -8.70 -1.24 -54.96
N ASP A 733 -8.23 -0.18 -54.31
CA ASP A 733 -6.89 -0.16 -53.69
C ASP A 733 -6.92 -0.51 -52.19
N HIS A 734 -8.10 -0.65 -51.57
CA HIS A 734 -8.24 -0.73 -50.10
C HIS A 734 -8.89 -2.03 -49.59
N TYR A 735 -9.67 -2.73 -50.42
CA TYR A 735 -10.49 -3.86 -49.98
C TYR A 735 -9.67 -5.03 -49.39
N LEU A 736 -8.49 -5.35 -49.92
CA LEU A 736 -7.61 -6.40 -49.37
C LEU A 736 -7.00 -5.98 -48.04
N GLY A 737 -6.62 -4.70 -47.90
CA GLY A 737 -6.08 -4.16 -46.65
C GLY A 737 -7.07 -4.30 -45.49
N ILE A 738 -8.36 -4.03 -45.76
CA ILE A 738 -9.44 -4.19 -44.78
C ILE A 738 -9.61 -5.67 -44.38
N ILE A 739 -9.62 -6.60 -45.35
CA ILE A 739 -9.73 -8.03 -45.05
C ILE A 739 -8.56 -8.48 -44.18
N ASN A 740 -7.33 -8.07 -44.51
CA ASN A 740 -6.12 -8.45 -43.77
C ASN A 740 -6.09 -7.87 -42.35
N GLU A 741 -6.39 -6.58 -42.18
CA GLU A 741 -6.39 -5.92 -40.87
C GLU A 741 -7.40 -6.57 -39.92
N LEU A 742 -8.62 -6.83 -40.41
CA LEU A 742 -9.67 -7.44 -39.59
C LEU A 742 -9.33 -8.88 -39.22
N THR A 743 -8.73 -9.62 -40.16
CA THR A 743 -8.22 -10.97 -39.92
C THR A 743 -7.17 -10.99 -38.82
N GLU A 744 -6.23 -10.04 -38.85
CA GLU A 744 -5.21 -9.91 -37.82
C GLU A 744 -5.84 -9.63 -36.45
N GLN A 745 -6.80 -8.70 -36.39
CA GLN A 745 -7.53 -8.39 -35.15
C GLN A 745 -8.31 -9.60 -34.62
N PHE A 746 -8.94 -10.39 -35.49
CA PHE A 746 -9.62 -11.62 -35.11
C PHE A 746 -8.65 -12.67 -34.57
N ASN A 747 -7.56 -12.91 -35.28
CA ASN A 747 -6.54 -13.86 -34.86
C ASN A 747 -5.87 -13.46 -33.56
N GLU A 748 -5.63 -12.17 -33.32
CA GLU A 748 -5.14 -11.69 -32.03
C GLU A 748 -6.16 -11.93 -30.91
N ALA A 749 -7.44 -11.60 -31.13
CA ALA A 749 -8.49 -11.81 -30.13
C ALA A 749 -8.68 -13.30 -29.81
N MET A 750 -8.74 -14.14 -30.84
CA MET A 750 -8.88 -15.60 -30.70
C MET A 750 -7.67 -16.23 -30.04
N TRP A 751 -6.47 -15.76 -30.36
CA TRP A 751 -5.26 -16.25 -29.73
C TRP A 751 -5.20 -15.85 -28.25
N ARG A 752 -5.50 -14.59 -27.93
CA ARG A 752 -5.58 -14.09 -26.55
C ARG A 752 -6.64 -14.82 -25.73
N THR A 753 -7.79 -15.12 -26.33
CA THR A 753 -8.96 -15.65 -25.61
C THR A 753 -9.06 -17.18 -25.63
N LEU A 754 -8.41 -17.88 -26.56
CA LEU A 754 -8.59 -19.32 -26.75
C LEU A 754 -7.29 -20.07 -27.10
N SER A 755 -6.15 -19.38 -27.22
CA SER A 755 -4.91 -19.96 -27.77
C SER A 755 -5.15 -20.67 -29.12
N PHE A 756 -6.04 -20.09 -29.92
CA PHE A 756 -6.53 -20.59 -31.19
C PHE A 756 -6.11 -19.64 -32.32
N ARG A 757 -5.63 -20.18 -33.44
CA ARG A 757 -5.26 -19.38 -34.63
C ARG A 757 -6.03 -19.86 -35.85
N VAL A 758 -6.33 -18.93 -36.76
CA VAL A 758 -6.94 -19.19 -38.05
C VAL A 758 -6.01 -18.74 -39.16
N THR A 759 -5.63 -19.67 -40.02
CA THR A 759 -4.92 -19.34 -41.26
C THR A 759 -5.94 -18.94 -42.32
N ILE A 760 -5.82 -17.74 -42.88
CA ILE A 760 -6.68 -17.32 -43.99
C ILE A 760 -6.02 -17.66 -45.32
N LYS A 761 -6.70 -18.50 -46.10
CA LYS A 761 -6.29 -18.74 -47.49
C LYS A 761 -6.65 -17.51 -48.33
N ASN A 762 -5.69 -17.06 -49.13
CA ASN A 762 -5.77 -15.92 -50.05
C ASN A 762 -7.21 -15.61 -50.47
N PRO A 763 -7.75 -14.42 -50.12
CA PRO A 763 -9.12 -14.07 -50.46
C PRO A 763 -9.38 -14.27 -51.96
N VAL A 764 -10.46 -14.98 -52.30
CA VAL A 764 -10.78 -15.31 -53.70
C VAL A 764 -11.98 -14.49 -54.16
N GLN A 765 -11.82 -13.77 -55.27
CA GLN A 765 -12.94 -13.09 -55.89
C GLN A 765 -13.86 -14.09 -56.61
N PHE A 766 -15.17 -13.99 -56.43
CA PHE A 766 -16.18 -14.70 -57.21
C PHE A 766 -17.12 -13.72 -57.94
N SER A 767 -17.74 -14.18 -59.02
CA SER A 767 -18.75 -13.42 -59.76
C SER A 767 -20.14 -13.65 -59.17
N SER A 768 -20.64 -12.67 -58.41
CA SER A 768 -21.99 -12.71 -57.88
C SER A 768 -23.03 -12.44 -58.97
N VAL A 769 -24.27 -12.90 -58.77
CA VAL A 769 -25.41 -12.51 -59.63
C VAL A 769 -25.58 -10.98 -59.70
N THR A 770 -25.21 -10.27 -58.64
CA THR A 770 -25.35 -8.81 -58.56
C THR A 770 -24.26 -8.07 -59.34
N ASP A 771 -23.11 -8.70 -59.56
CA ASP A 771 -22.02 -8.17 -60.38
C ASP A 771 -22.40 -8.10 -61.87
N LYS A 772 -23.40 -8.88 -62.28
CA LYS A 772 -23.88 -8.98 -63.66
C LYS A 772 -24.99 -7.96 -64.01
N CYS A 773 -25.37 -7.11 -63.06
CA CYS A 773 -26.38 -6.08 -63.26
C CYS A 773 -25.74 -4.81 -63.86
N ILE A 774 -26.02 -4.52 -65.13
CA ILE A 774 -25.53 -3.34 -65.88
C ILE A 774 -26.73 -2.64 -66.54
N THR A 775 -26.82 -1.31 -66.48
CA THR A 775 -27.84 -0.52 -67.22
C THR A 775 -27.39 -0.23 -68.66
N GLU A 776 -28.32 -0.23 -69.63
CA GLU A 776 -28.04 0.15 -71.02
C GLU A 776 -27.36 1.53 -71.09
N GLY A 777 -26.18 1.59 -71.72
CA GLY A 777 -25.45 2.83 -71.98
C GLY A 777 -24.35 3.20 -70.97
N GLN A 778 -24.15 2.45 -69.88
CA GLN A 778 -23.04 2.67 -68.94
C GLN A 778 -22.24 1.38 -68.68
N ASN A 779 -20.93 1.41 -68.93
CA ASN A 779 -19.98 0.32 -68.63
C ASN A 779 -19.58 0.26 -67.13
N SER A 780 -20.36 0.82 -66.21
CA SER A 780 -20.01 0.98 -64.79
C SER A 780 -20.91 0.20 -63.85
N VAL A 781 -20.31 -0.45 -62.86
CA VAL A 781 -20.96 -1.25 -61.81
C VAL A 781 -21.88 -0.37 -60.94
N ILE A 782 -23.10 -0.83 -60.67
CA ILE A 782 -24.12 -0.11 -59.89
C ILE A 782 -23.83 -0.23 -58.37
N ASN A 783 -23.71 0.90 -57.66
CA ASN A 783 -23.52 0.98 -56.20
C ASN A 783 -24.82 0.61 -55.44
N SER A 784 -24.70 -0.06 -54.28
CA SER A 784 -25.82 -0.64 -53.51
C SER A 784 -26.88 0.38 -53.09
N GLY A 785 -26.48 1.61 -52.78
CA GLY A 785 -27.39 2.69 -52.37
C GLY A 785 -28.34 3.19 -53.47
N THR A 786 -28.11 2.82 -54.74
CA THR A 786 -28.92 3.29 -55.88
C THR A 786 -29.51 2.18 -56.74
N MET A 787 -29.26 0.89 -56.42
CA MET A 787 -29.86 -0.22 -57.18
C MET A 787 -31.39 -0.16 -57.17
N ASN A 788 -32.00 0.21 -56.03
CA ASN A 788 -33.45 0.31 -55.90
C ASN A 788 -34.03 1.56 -56.59
N SER A 789 -33.23 2.63 -56.78
CA SER A 789 -33.67 3.90 -57.40
C SER A 789 -33.34 4.03 -58.89
N LEU A 790 -32.37 3.27 -59.40
CA LEU A 790 -31.96 3.26 -60.82
C LEU A 790 -32.59 2.13 -61.65
N CYS A 791 -33.37 1.24 -61.02
CA CYS A 791 -34.21 0.26 -61.71
C CYS A 791 -35.69 0.38 -61.30
N PRO A 792 -36.36 1.53 -61.57
CA PRO A 792 -37.80 1.52 -61.64
C PRO A 792 -38.17 0.63 -62.84
N GLY A 793 -39.08 -0.31 -62.64
CA GLY A 793 -39.36 -1.38 -63.59
C GLY A 793 -39.44 -0.96 -65.06
N PHE A 794 -39.13 -1.93 -65.93
CA PHE A 794 -39.25 -1.92 -67.40
C PHE A 794 -37.97 -1.54 -68.17
N GLY A 795 -37.06 -2.51 -68.28
CA GLY A 795 -35.99 -2.56 -69.28
C GLY A 795 -35.28 -3.92 -69.22
N VAL A 796 -35.09 -4.58 -70.36
CA VAL A 796 -34.51 -5.93 -70.44
C VAL A 796 -33.00 -5.86 -70.23
N CYS A 797 -32.48 -6.41 -69.13
CA CYS A 797 -31.04 -6.65 -69.00
C CYS A 797 -30.64 -7.74 -69.99
N SER A 798 -29.78 -7.40 -70.96
CA SER A 798 -29.36 -8.29 -72.06
C SER A 798 -28.59 -9.54 -71.61
N GLN A 799 -28.20 -9.62 -70.33
CA GLN A 799 -27.41 -10.69 -69.76
C GLN A 799 -28.20 -11.63 -68.83
N CYS A 800 -29.41 -11.26 -68.40
CA CYS A 800 -30.33 -12.14 -67.66
C CYS A 800 -31.62 -12.31 -68.47
N THR A 801 -31.80 -13.47 -69.08
CA THR A 801 -32.82 -13.79 -70.08
C THR A 801 -34.28 -13.85 -69.55
N LYS A 802 -34.70 -12.96 -68.65
CA LYS A 802 -36.10 -12.84 -68.21
C LYS A 802 -36.54 -11.38 -68.03
N GLU A 803 -37.74 -11.09 -68.53
CA GLU A 803 -38.47 -9.84 -68.31
C GLU A 803 -38.63 -9.55 -66.81
N GLY A 804 -38.34 -8.30 -66.41
CA GLY A 804 -38.54 -7.79 -65.05
C GLY A 804 -37.37 -8.05 -64.11
N HIS A 805 -36.46 -7.09 -64.00
CA HIS A 805 -35.41 -7.07 -62.97
C HIS A 805 -36.07 -6.79 -61.60
N GLN A 806 -36.51 -7.85 -60.92
CA GLN A 806 -37.13 -7.76 -59.58
C GLN A 806 -36.05 -7.64 -58.49
N ASN A 807 -36.42 -7.18 -57.29
CA ASN A 807 -35.65 -7.24 -56.02
C ASN A 807 -35.01 -8.62 -55.70
N LYS A 808 -35.21 -9.63 -56.55
CA LYS A 808 -34.72 -11.00 -56.48
C LYS A 808 -33.23 -11.17 -56.79
N CYS A 809 -32.57 -10.21 -57.45
CA CYS A 809 -31.13 -10.29 -57.74
C CYS A 809 -30.27 -10.07 -56.48
N THR A 810 -30.78 -9.35 -55.48
CA THR A 810 -30.16 -9.19 -54.16
C THR A 810 -30.61 -10.25 -53.16
N TYR A 811 -31.36 -11.28 -53.60
CA TYR A 811 -31.67 -12.40 -52.74
C TYR A 811 -30.39 -13.22 -52.53
N TYR A 812 -30.02 -13.39 -51.27
CA TYR A 812 -28.96 -14.28 -50.82
C TYR A 812 -29.01 -15.68 -51.47
N THR A 813 -30.19 -16.26 -51.77
CA THR A 813 -30.29 -17.58 -52.43
C THR A 813 -29.61 -17.54 -53.79
N LYS A 814 -29.75 -16.42 -54.49
CA LYS A 814 -29.18 -16.21 -55.81
C LYS A 814 -27.70 -15.88 -55.73
N ILE A 815 -27.28 -15.08 -54.76
CA ILE A 815 -25.86 -14.78 -54.51
C ILE A 815 -25.11 -16.07 -54.13
N MET A 816 -25.69 -16.89 -53.27
CA MET A 816 -25.13 -18.18 -52.87
C MET A 816 -25.15 -19.20 -54.00
N LYS A 817 -26.24 -19.26 -54.76
CA LYS A 817 -26.26 -20.08 -55.97
C LYS A 817 -25.20 -19.63 -56.98
N SER A 818 -24.98 -18.32 -57.17
CA SER A 818 -23.89 -17.83 -58.02
C SER A 818 -22.51 -18.17 -57.47
N PHE A 819 -22.31 -18.06 -56.14
CA PHE A 819 -21.09 -18.50 -55.50
C PHE A 819 -20.81 -19.99 -55.76
N TYR A 820 -21.82 -20.85 -55.52
CA TYR A 820 -21.71 -22.28 -55.82
C TYR A 820 -21.55 -22.57 -57.32
N ASP A 821 -22.23 -21.83 -58.21
CA ASP A 821 -22.14 -22.03 -59.66
C ASP A 821 -20.77 -21.62 -60.22
N ASP A 822 -20.20 -20.52 -59.72
CA ASP A 822 -18.90 -19.97 -60.14
C ASP A 822 -17.73 -20.79 -59.56
N ASN A 823 -17.88 -21.26 -58.32
CA ASN A 823 -16.90 -22.09 -57.62
C ASN A 823 -17.19 -23.60 -57.74
N ARG A 824 -18.07 -24.02 -58.66
CA ARG A 824 -18.49 -25.43 -58.80
C ARG A 824 -17.37 -26.36 -59.30
N LEU A 825 -16.27 -25.83 -59.84
CA LEU A 825 -15.09 -26.64 -60.19
C LEU A 825 -14.08 -26.77 -59.04
N THR A 826 -14.12 -25.88 -58.04
CA THR A 826 -13.25 -25.86 -56.86
C THR A 826 -13.92 -26.46 -55.61
N MET A 827 -15.25 -26.40 -55.51
CA MET A 827 -16.02 -26.93 -54.37
C MET A 827 -16.50 -28.38 -54.52
N THR A 828 -16.29 -29.01 -55.67
CA THR A 828 -16.72 -30.39 -55.90
C THR A 828 -15.79 -31.35 -55.13
N ILE A 829 -16.23 -31.69 -53.91
CA ILE A 829 -15.98 -32.91 -53.12
C ILE A 829 -15.03 -32.82 -51.89
N ASN A 830 -14.13 -31.85 -51.69
CA ASN A 830 -13.11 -31.98 -50.60
C ASN A 830 -12.87 -30.81 -49.60
N ASN A 831 -13.60 -29.69 -49.63
CA ASN A 831 -13.33 -28.63 -48.63
C ASN A 831 -13.92 -28.98 -47.25
N LYS A 832 -13.06 -29.35 -46.29
CA LYS A 832 -13.40 -29.67 -44.89
C LYS A 832 -13.37 -28.44 -43.96
N HIS A 833 -13.29 -27.22 -44.48
CA HIS A 833 -12.96 -26.00 -43.71
C HIS A 833 -14.08 -24.95 -43.77
N PRO A 834 -14.24 -24.13 -42.71
CA PRO A 834 -15.14 -22.99 -42.74
C PRO A 834 -14.74 -21.99 -43.83
N PHE A 835 -15.73 -21.34 -44.41
CA PHE A 835 -15.53 -20.26 -45.38
C PHE A 835 -16.41 -19.05 -45.05
N MET A 836 -15.95 -17.87 -45.47
CA MET A 836 -16.61 -16.59 -45.30
C MET A 836 -16.88 -15.96 -46.67
N LEU A 837 -18.07 -15.39 -46.85
CA LEU A 837 -18.47 -14.72 -48.08
C LEU A 837 -18.74 -13.24 -47.81
N LEU A 838 -18.03 -12.36 -48.52
CA LEU A 838 -18.14 -10.90 -48.41
C LEU A 838 -18.79 -10.33 -49.68
N THR A 839 -19.83 -9.51 -49.53
CA THR A 839 -20.52 -8.87 -50.66
C THR A 839 -20.72 -7.38 -50.43
N GLY A 840 -20.64 -6.58 -51.49
CA GLY A 840 -20.96 -5.15 -51.44
C GLY A 840 -22.45 -4.81 -51.59
N SER A 841 -23.33 -5.80 -51.78
CA SER A 841 -24.78 -5.59 -51.96
C SER A 841 -25.58 -5.79 -50.66
N ALA A 842 -26.66 -5.04 -50.47
CA ALA A 842 -27.66 -5.31 -49.42
C ALA A 842 -28.44 -6.59 -49.74
N PHE A 843 -28.82 -7.38 -48.71
CA PHE A 843 -29.64 -8.58 -48.86
C PHE A 843 -31.12 -8.27 -48.65
N ASN A 844 -31.98 -8.66 -49.60
CA ASN A 844 -33.43 -8.49 -49.46
C ASN A 844 -34.15 -9.84 -49.29
N ASN A 845 -35.23 -9.87 -48.51
CA ASN A 845 -36.13 -11.04 -48.44
C ASN A 845 -37.11 -11.08 -49.64
N ALA A 846 -37.96 -12.11 -49.67
CA ALA A 846 -38.99 -12.30 -50.70
C ALA A 846 -39.93 -11.08 -50.87
N ASP A 847 -40.10 -10.29 -49.82
CA ASP A 847 -41.00 -9.14 -49.74
C ASP A 847 -40.31 -7.82 -50.12
N GLY A 848 -38.99 -7.82 -50.32
CA GLY A 848 -38.21 -6.66 -50.74
C GLY A 848 -37.65 -5.81 -49.59
N ASP A 849 -37.84 -6.25 -48.35
CA ASP A 849 -37.24 -5.62 -47.17
C ASP A 849 -35.78 -6.02 -47.04
N GLU A 850 -34.94 -5.09 -46.60
CA GLU A 850 -33.55 -5.37 -46.23
C GLU A 850 -33.54 -6.36 -45.06
N TYR A 851 -33.05 -7.56 -45.30
CA TYR A 851 -33.20 -8.71 -44.43
C TYR A 851 -31.83 -9.23 -44.02
N CYS A 852 -31.57 -9.18 -42.72
CA CYS A 852 -30.28 -9.52 -42.13
C CYS A 852 -30.52 -10.58 -41.05
N THR A 853 -30.03 -11.80 -41.27
CA THR A 853 -30.07 -12.87 -40.28
C THR A 853 -28.80 -13.69 -40.32
N SER A 854 -28.06 -13.63 -39.23
CA SER A 854 -27.08 -14.60 -38.79
C SER A 854 -27.74 -15.95 -38.52
N PHE A 855 -27.61 -16.97 -39.37
CA PHE A 855 -28.15 -18.28 -38.98
C PHE A 855 -27.50 -19.46 -39.69
N HIS A 856 -27.29 -20.53 -38.93
CA HIS A 856 -26.81 -21.84 -39.39
C HIS A 856 -27.90 -22.51 -40.23
N MET A 857 -27.99 -22.19 -41.52
CA MET A 857 -29.07 -22.71 -42.34
C MET A 857 -28.55 -23.57 -43.48
N ALA A 858 -28.96 -24.84 -43.40
CA ALA A 858 -29.88 -25.29 -44.42
C ALA A 858 -30.94 -24.18 -44.57
N SER A 859 -30.64 -23.27 -45.49
CA SER A 859 -31.45 -22.20 -46.06
C SER A 859 -31.70 -20.87 -45.30
N TYR A 860 -30.83 -19.82 -45.44
CA TYR A 860 -31.20 -18.53 -46.09
C TYR A 860 -31.08 -17.10 -45.41
N ASN A 861 -29.87 -16.47 -45.37
CA ASN A 861 -29.52 -15.06 -45.76
C ASN A 861 -28.09 -14.63 -45.28
N GLY A 862 -27.06 -14.71 -46.12
CA GLY A 862 -25.89 -13.80 -46.02
C GLY A 862 -24.74 -14.05 -45.03
N LEU A 863 -24.54 -15.27 -44.50
CA LEU A 863 -23.23 -15.82 -44.08
C LEU A 863 -23.39 -17.34 -44.24
N ILE A 864 -22.74 -17.98 -45.22
CA ILE A 864 -22.90 -19.43 -45.45
C ILE A 864 -21.66 -20.17 -44.96
N LEU A 865 -21.85 -20.93 -43.88
CA LEU A 865 -20.92 -21.91 -43.36
C LEU A 865 -21.49 -23.30 -43.69
N GLU A 866 -20.76 -24.10 -44.47
CA GLU A 866 -21.05 -25.52 -44.62
C GLU A 866 -20.03 -26.31 -43.80
N ASN A 867 -20.46 -26.86 -42.66
CA ASN A 867 -19.65 -27.79 -41.87
C ASN A 867 -19.73 -29.17 -42.53
N LYS A 868 -18.60 -29.63 -43.10
CA LYS A 868 -18.36 -31.06 -43.39
C LYS A 868 -17.23 -31.60 -42.52
N ILE A 869 -17.31 -31.30 -41.23
CA ILE A 869 -16.31 -31.72 -40.23
C ILE A 869 -16.87 -32.95 -39.51
N THR A 870 -16.07 -34.01 -39.41
CA THR A 870 -16.46 -35.32 -38.85
C THR A 870 -15.42 -35.88 -37.88
N SER A 871 -14.50 -35.04 -37.37
CA SER A 871 -13.32 -35.55 -36.67
C SER A 871 -12.68 -34.60 -35.65
N TRP A 872 -13.39 -33.59 -35.16
CA TRP A 872 -12.88 -32.70 -34.12
C TRP A 872 -13.61 -32.96 -32.79
N SER A 873 -13.12 -32.40 -31.68
CA SER A 873 -13.94 -32.39 -30.45
C SER A 873 -15.21 -31.59 -30.73
N LEU A 874 -16.34 -32.06 -30.19
CA LEU A 874 -17.68 -31.46 -30.38
C LEU A 874 -17.69 -29.94 -30.15
N TYR A 875 -16.80 -29.46 -29.27
CA TYR A 875 -16.53 -28.07 -28.90
C TYR A 875 -16.11 -27.19 -30.09
N VAL A 876 -15.06 -27.57 -30.83
CA VAL A 876 -14.55 -26.75 -31.95
C VAL A 876 -15.54 -26.74 -33.11
N GLU A 877 -16.25 -27.85 -33.33
CA GLU A 877 -17.26 -27.95 -34.39
C GLU A 877 -18.46 -26.99 -34.18
N GLN A 878 -18.79 -26.66 -32.93
CA GLN A 878 -19.93 -25.78 -32.59
C GLN A 878 -19.54 -24.31 -32.34
N MET A 879 -18.37 -24.06 -31.76
CA MET A 879 -17.98 -22.72 -31.29
C MET A 879 -17.33 -21.87 -32.39
N LEU A 880 -16.49 -22.48 -33.23
CA LEU A 880 -15.76 -21.80 -34.29
C LEU A 880 -16.68 -21.15 -35.35
N PRO A 881 -17.75 -21.82 -35.84
CA PRO A 881 -18.74 -21.19 -36.71
C PRO A 881 -19.39 -19.95 -36.09
N ARG A 882 -19.63 -19.95 -34.77
CA ARG A 882 -20.26 -18.83 -34.05
C ARG A 882 -19.30 -17.65 -33.87
N LEU A 883 -18.03 -17.90 -33.59
CA LEU A 883 -17.02 -16.83 -33.48
C LEU A 883 -16.70 -16.18 -34.82
N ILE A 884 -16.60 -16.98 -35.88
CA ILE A 884 -16.46 -16.49 -37.26
C ILE A 884 -17.71 -15.70 -37.67
N HIS A 885 -18.88 -16.13 -37.19
CA HIS A 885 -20.13 -15.43 -37.40
C HIS A 885 -20.11 -14.02 -36.78
N GLU A 886 -19.76 -13.89 -35.49
CA GLU A 886 -19.66 -12.59 -34.81
C GLU A 886 -18.62 -11.67 -35.46
N PHE A 887 -17.49 -12.23 -35.89
CA PHE A 887 -16.46 -11.49 -36.62
C PHE A 887 -16.97 -10.88 -37.95
N GLY A 888 -17.96 -11.52 -38.58
CA GLY A 888 -18.63 -10.98 -39.77
C GLY A 888 -19.32 -9.63 -39.55
N HIS A 889 -19.70 -9.29 -38.31
CA HIS A 889 -20.34 -8.01 -37.98
C HIS A 889 -19.39 -6.80 -38.16
N GLU A 890 -18.11 -6.96 -37.85
CA GLU A 890 -17.08 -5.91 -38.08
C GLU A 890 -16.92 -5.60 -39.58
N LEU A 891 -17.21 -6.59 -40.44
CA LEU A 891 -17.16 -6.50 -41.90
C LEU A 891 -18.46 -6.00 -42.53
N THR A 892 -19.34 -5.37 -41.74
CA THR A 892 -20.62 -4.76 -42.11
C THR A 892 -21.81 -5.69 -42.31
N ALA A 893 -21.78 -6.92 -41.78
CA ALA A 893 -22.98 -7.75 -41.69
C ALA A 893 -23.96 -7.13 -40.66
N PRO A 894 -25.12 -6.59 -41.05
CA PRO A 894 -26.08 -6.06 -40.08
C PRO A 894 -26.70 -7.20 -39.28
N ASP A 895 -27.07 -6.93 -38.03
CA ASP A 895 -27.65 -7.92 -37.10
C ASP A 895 -29.16 -8.13 -37.35
N HIS A 896 -29.66 -9.24 -36.81
CA HIS A 896 -31.04 -9.68 -36.74
C HIS A 896 -32.05 -8.55 -36.56
N GLY A 897 -33.05 -8.55 -37.45
CA GLY A 897 -34.04 -7.49 -37.56
C GLY A 897 -34.68 -7.08 -36.23
N THR A 898 -34.46 -5.82 -35.85
CA THR A 898 -35.52 -4.98 -35.31
C THR A 898 -35.47 -3.62 -36.02
N ALA A 899 -36.61 -3.26 -36.59
CA ALA A 899 -36.82 -1.99 -37.27
C ALA A 899 -36.40 -0.82 -36.35
N VAL A 900 -35.56 0.06 -36.89
CA VAL A 900 -35.51 1.54 -36.74
C VAL A 900 -34.09 2.00 -37.09
N LEU A 901 -33.92 2.39 -38.35
CA LEU A 901 -32.76 3.10 -38.89
C LEU A 901 -32.86 4.59 -38.54
N THR A 902 -32.33 5.01 -37.38
CA THR A 902 -31.91 6.41 -37.15
C THR A 902 -30.82 6.49 -36.07
N ALA A 903 -29.62 5.99 -36.37
CA ALA A 903 -28.33 6.48 -35.82
C ALA A 903 -27.17 5.58 -36.28
N PRO A 904 -25.96 6.12 -36.52
CA PRO A 904 -24.77 5.32 -36.78
C PRO A 904 -24.43 4.54 -35.50
N ARG A 905 -24.87 3.28 -35.40
CA ARG A 905 -24.42 2.37 -34.34
C ARG A 905 -23.00 1.91 -34.64
N ASN A 906 -22.02 2.76 -34.31
CA ASN A 906 -20.66 2.32 -34.06
C ASN A 906 -20.62 1.69 -32.67
N HIS A 907 -21.12 0.47 -32.47
CA HIS A 907 -20.89 -0.28 -31.24
C HIS A 907 -20.66 -1.74 -31.64
N CYS A 908 -19.38 -2.09 -31.71
CA CYS A 908 -18.86 -3.35 -32.20
C CYS A 908 -18.55 -4.30 -31.06
N VAL A 909 -18.89 -5.58 -31.24
CA VAL A 909 -18.63 -6.71 -30.35
C VAL A 909 -17.13 -6.88 -30.08
N MET A 910 -16.24 -6.51 -31.01
CA MET A 910 -14.79 -6.53 -30.78
C MET A 910 -14.30 -5.40 -29.86
N LYS A 911 -15.06 -4.30 -29.72
CA LYS A 911 -14.76 -3.25 -28.74
C LYS A 911 -15.14 -3.67 -27.32
N GLN A 912 -16.13 -4.56 -27.18
CA GLN A 912 -16.49 -5.20 -25.90
C GLN A 912 -15.55 -6.36 -25.56
N LEU A 913 -15.03 -7.12 -26.54
CA LEU A 913 -13.95 -8.10 -26.31
C LEU A 913 -12.61 -7.45 -25.95
N ARG A 914 -12.31 -6.25 -26.47
CA ARG A 914 -11.14 -5.43 -26.04
C ARG A 914 -11.34 -4.74 -24.67
N HIS A 915 -12.57 -4.70 -24.15
CA HIS A 915 -12.94 -4.04 -22.89
C HIS A 915 -13.74 -4.97 -21.97
N MET A 916 -13.48 -6.29 -21.98
CA MET A 916 -14.04 -7.21 -20.97
C MET A 916 -13.37 -6.92 -19.63
N ASP A 917 -13.88 -5.89 -18.95
CA ASP A 917 -13.99 -5.89 -17.50
C ASP A 917 -15.33 -6.56 -17.20
N LEU A 918 -15.30 -7.80 -16.69
CA LEU A 918 -16.50 -8.62 -16.42
C LEU A 918 -17.33 -8.11 -15.22
N THR A 919 -17.07 -6.89 -14.74
CA THR A 919 -17.65 -6.34 -13.52
C THR A 919 -18.85 -5.41 -13.74
N ASP A 920 -19.05 -4.87 -14.94
CA ASP A 920 -20.14 -3.95 -15.23
C ASP A 920 -21.04 -4.47 -16.35
N PHE A 921 -22.25 -4.95 -16.02
CA PHE A 921 -23.49 -4.59 -16.74
C PHE A 921 -24.73 -5.16 -16.02
N ASN A 922 -25.17 -4.45 -14.98
CA ASN A 922 -26.59 -4.44 -14.62
C ASN A 922 -27.32 -3.47 -15.56
N GLY A 923 -28.11 -4.00 -16.50
CA GLY A 923 -29.19 -3.25 -17.13
C GLY A 923 -29.04 -2.98 -18.63
N GLU A 924 -29.88 -3.70 -19.39
CA GLU A 924 -30.48 -3.30 -20.67
C GLU A 924 -29.51 -2.82 -21.79
N LYS A 925 -28.97 -3.76 -22.57
CA LYS A 925 -29.05 -3.73 -24.06
C LYS A 925 -28.43 -4.97 -24.69
N SER A 926 -29.15 -5.46 -25.70
CA SER A 926 -29.08 -6.79 -26.30
C SER A 926 -27.76 -7.13 -27.01
N PHE A 927 -26.94 -7.95 -26.36
CA PHE A 927 -26.47 -9.18 -26.98
C PHE A 927 -27.66 -10.14 -27.04
N CYS A 928 -27.72 -11.09 -27.98
CA CYS A 928 -28.64 -12.21 -27.82
C CYS A 928 -28.24 -12.93 -26.51
N GLU A 929 -28.97 -12.68 -25.42
CA GLU A 929 -28.71 -13.26 -24.09
C GLU A 929 -28.53 -14.78 -24.21
N ASP A 930 -29.24 -15.45 -25.12
CA ASP A 930 -29.11 -16.88 -25.39
C ASP A 930 -27.74 -17.28 -25.96
N CYS A 931 -27.12 -16.51 -26.86
CA CYS A 931 -25.82 -16.85 -27.44
C CYS A 931 -24.66 -16.65 -26.46
N TYR A 932 -24.69 -15.55 -25.70
CA TYR A 932 -23.67 -15.21 -24.72
C TYR A 932 -23.74 -16.11 -23.48
N SER A 933 -24.95 -16.31 -22.92
CA SER A 933 -25.16 -17.23 -21.80
C SER A 933 -24.92 -18.68 -22.19
N THR A 934 -25.12 -19.07 -23.46
CA THR A 934 -24.73 -20.40 -23.94
C THR A 934 -23.21 -20.52 -24.05
N ILE A 935 -22.50 -19.54 -24.61
CA ILE A 935 -21.02 -19.58 -24.71
C ILE A 935 -20.39 -19.59 -23.32
N LEU A 936 -20.86 -18.75 -22.39
CA LEU A 936 -20.37 -18.74 -21.00
C LEU A 936 -20.77 -19.99 -20.21
N ASN A 937 -22.03 -20.44 -20.24
CA ASN A 937 -22.42 -21.68 -19.54
C ASN A 937 -21.64 -22.89 -20.07
N TYR A 938 -21.35 -22.98 -21.37
CA TYR A 938 -20.55 -24.06 -21.95
C TYR A 938 -19.05 -23.94 -21.61
N LEU A 939 -18.52 -22.73 -21.43
CA LEU A 939 -17.15 -22.51 -20.94
C LEU A 939 -17.04 -22.82 -19.43
N GLU A 940 -18.05 -22.47 -18.62
CA GLU A 940 -18.10 -22.71 -17.17
C GLU A 940 -18.37 -24.18 -16.80
N THR A 941 -19.17 -24.91 -17.59
CA THR A 941 -19.45 -26.34 -17.31
C THR A 941 -18.29 -27.28 -17.64
N GLU A 942 -17.33 -26.91 -18.48
CA GLU A 942 -16.13 -27.72 -18.75
C GLU A 942 -14.93 -27.34 -17.87
N LEU A 943 -14.80 -26.05 -17.46
CA LEU A 943 -13.82 -25.65 -16.43
C LEU A 943 -14.05 -26.32 -15.07
N SER A 944 -15.24 -26.90 -14.84
CA SER A 944 -15.57 -27.67 -13.64
C SER A 944 -15.50 -29.20 -13.83
N ILE A 945 -15.25 -29.70 -15.05
CA ILE A 945 -15.22 -31.14 -15.38
C ILE A 945 -13.80 -31.63 -15.80
N VAL A 946 -12.88 -30.73 -16.16
CA VAL A 946 -11.43 -31.00 -16.33
C VAL A 946 -10.69 -30.68 -15.04
#